data_AF-A0A817VXM7-F1
#
_entry.id   AF-A0A817VXM7-F1
#
_cell.length_a   1.000
_cell.length_b   1.000
_cell.length_c   1.000
_cell.angle_alpha   90.00
_cell.angle_beta   90.00
_cell.angle_gamma   90.00
#
_symmetry.space_group_name_H-M   'P 1'
#
loop_
_entity.id
_entity.type
_entity.pdbx_description
1 polymer ?
#
loop_
_entity_poly.entity_id
_entity_poly.type
_entity_poly.pdbx_seq_one_letter_code
_entity_poly.pdbx_strand_id
1 'polypeptide(L)'
;RPFIFILRSFDRANLAAGQQGLSVAFDLATHRGYDSDNERVSGDVGMAGVAIDTVEDMKQLFDSIPLSSISVSMTMNGAVLPVLAMYVVAAEEQGAKQDQLTGTIQNDILKEFMVRNTYIYPPEPSMKIIADIFRYTSKNMPHFNSISISGYHMQEAGATAALELAYTIADGLEYCRTGIKAGLSIDDFAPRLSFFWGVGMNFYMEIAKLRAARRLWANLMKKNFSPKKAQSMMLRCHCQTSGWSLTAQDPYNNIIRTTLEALSAVFGGTQSLHTNSFDEALALPSVQSARIARNTQIILQEETGIPKIIDPWGGSYMMESLTDELYTKAEELINEVEQMGGMAKAIIAGVPKLRIEECAAKRQAMIDDGKETIVGVNKYKLEKEDLIQVLQIDNQQVRQQQIDKIKKIKQQRNQSKVDECLENLREIARDKSGSGNLLEAGIKAARARCTLGEISQALEDIFCRHVAESRLVSGAYKQTFNDGKNNDELKQVTDRVEKFLKIDGRRPRILVAKVGQDGHDRGAKVIASAFSDLGFEVDIGPLFAIRKMDPYDDMNRVLITNDVDSQCVDMLIANGFSELDILIVRIATKVTNAVIKASPRLKLIGRVGTGADSIDTEAATRHGILVMNTPGGNTLSATIGYDQLLTAEQSHYITGHVPFIEGTHYLINDEVLSLCKRGVKLINVARSGIIDEKALLNALNSGQSSPHLGVSTREAQKRVAIDLAQQITDFKQEHSLIGVVNGSAITSQFAQDTVSNHLFEALSIYFSYGYLHEKGNKRVNFVNARHLFEVKMDMLVDTKTRIK
;
A
#
# COMPACT_ATOMS: atom_id res chain seq x y z
N ARG A 1 15.29 18.41 7.78
CA ARG A 1 15.07 19.31 6.60
C ARG A 1 13.86 18.76 5.87
N PRO A 2 12.95 19.59 5.33
CA PRO A 2 11.73 19.09 4.69
C PRO A 2 12.07 18.16 3.51
N PHE A 3 11.26 17.12 3.29
CA PHE A 3 11.50 16.09 2.28
C PHE A 3 11.70 16.66 0.86
N ILE A 4 10.96 17.73 0.50
CA ILE A 4 11.11 18.41 -0.80
C ILE A 4 12.50 19.05 -1.01
N PHE A 5 13.14 19.55 0.06
CA PHE A 5 14.51 20.08 -0.04
C PHE A 5 15.55 18.97 -0.12
N ILE A 6 15.28 17.82 0.50
CA ILE A 6 16.12 16.62 0.39
C ILE A 6 16.08 16.14 -1.06
N LEU A 7 14.88 15.96 -1.63
CA LEU A 7 14.69 15.57 -3.03
C LEU A 7 15.32 16.56 -4.00
N ARG A 8 15.08 17.86 -3.87
CA ARG A 8 15.72 18.86 -4.74
C ARG A 8 17.25 18.79 -4.69
N SER A 9 17.82 18.69 -3.48
CA SER A 9 19.27 18.60 -3.33
C SER A 9 19.82 17.30 -3.93
N PHE A 10 19.06 16.22 -3.79
CA PHE A 10 19.34 14.91 -4.33
C PHE A 10 19.27 14.89 -5.86
N ASP A 11 18.23 15.47 -6.46
CA ASP A 11 18.05 15.59 -7.91
C ASP A 11 19.18 16.42 -8.54
N ARG A 12 19.53 17.56 -7.93
CA ARG A 12 20.69 18.35 -8.37
C ARG A 12 21.99 17.57 -8.29
N ALA A 13 22.21 16.83 -7.19
CA ALA A 13 23.40 16.01 -7.03
C ALA A 13 23.45 14.87 -8.06
N ASN A 14 22.31 14.28 -8.39
CA ASN A 14 22.26 13.21 -9.38
C ASN A 14 22.44 13.71 -10.81
N LEU A 15 21.85 14.84 -11.17
CA LEU A 15 22.07 15.50 -12.47
C LEU A 15 23.57 15.84 -12.65
N ALA A 16 24.19 16.43 -11.61
CA ALA A 16 25.63 16.72 -11.62
C ALA A 16 26.49 15.44 -11.70
N ALA A 17 25.96 14.30 -11.24
CA ALA A 17 26.63 13.00 -11.26
C ALA A 17 26.26 12.13 -12.47
N GLY A 18 25.69 12.71 -13.53
CA GLY A 18 25.45 12.06 -14.82
C GLY A 18 24.01 11.58 -15.10
N GLN A 19 23.05 11.83 -14.20
CA GLN A 19 21.63 11.59 -14.50
C GLN A 19 21.15 12.54 -15.60
N GLN A 20 20.43 12.03 -16.61
CA GLN A 20 20.06 12.79 -17.81
C GLN A 20 18.60 13.29 -17.83
N GLY A 21 17.73 12.74 -16.98
CA GLY A 21 16.33 13.15 -16.85
C GLY A 21 15.84 12.90 -15.43
N LEU A 22 14.81 13.64 -15.00
CA LEU A 22 14.25 13.54 -13.65
C LEU A 22 13.03 12.63 -13.63
N SER A 23 12.82 11.95 -12.50
CA SER A 23 11.60 11.18 -12.23
C SER A 23 11.04 11.58 -10.88
N VAL A 24 9.78 12.01 -10.84
CA VAL A 24 9.12 12.45 -9.61
C VAL A 24 8.17 11.36 -9.12
N ALA A 25 8.37 10.96 -7.86
CA ALA A 25 7.46 10.12 -7.09
C ALA A 25 6.69 10.97 -6.08
N PHE A 26 5.36 10.84 -6.06
CA PHE A 26 4.47 11.62 -5.20
C PHE A 26 3.99 10.78 -4.02
N ASP A 27 3.60 11.44 -2.93
CA ASP A 27 2.98 10.73 -1.82
C ASP A 27 1.54 10.24 -2.15
N LEU A 28 1.01 9.36 -1.30
CA LEU A 28 -0.31 8.76 -1.54
C LEU A 28 -1.46 9.77 -1.43
N ALA A 29 -1.28 10.84 -0.63
CA ALA A 29 -2.23 11.94 -0.52
C ALA A 29 -2.39 12.67 -1.87
N THR A 30 -1.27 13.12 -2.42
CA THR A 30 -1.17 13.76 -3.73
C THR A 30 -1.76 12.85 -4.81
N HIS A 31 -1.38 11.56 -4.82
CA HIS A 31 -1.89 10.58 -5.77
C HIS A 31 -3.43 10.51 -5.83
N ARG A 32 -4.08 10.55 -4.67
CA ARG A 32 -5.54 10.38 -4.51
C ARG A 32 -6.30 11.70 -4.40
N GLY A 33 -5.66 12.82 -4.73
CA GLY A 33 -6.34 14.11 -4.84
C GLY A 33 -6.69 14.73 -3.49
N TYR A 34 -5.86 14.51 -2.47
CA TYR A 34 -6.05 15.10 -1.15
C TYR A 34 -4.93 16.08 -0.84
N ASP A 35 -5.31 17.23 -0.28
CA ASP A 35 -4.36 18.15 0.35
C ASP A 35 -3.84 17.57 1.68
N SER A 36 -2.64 17.97 2.07
CA SER A 36 -1.94 17.53 3.28
C SER A 36 -2.65 17.89 4.59
N ASP A 37 -3.54 18.88 4.56
CA ASP A 37 -4.39 19.26 5.70
C ASP A 37 -5.61 18.36 5.88
N ASN A 38 -5.92 17.49 4.90
CA ASN A 38 -7.05 16.56 4.96
C ASN A 38 -6.83 15.49 6.04
N GLU A 39 -7.84 15.27 6.89
CA GLU A 39 -7.78 14.28 7.99
C GLU A 39 -7.54 12.85 7.48
N ARG A 40 -8.03 12.52 6.27
CA ARG A 40 -7.98 11.18 5.65
C ARG A 40 -6.56 10.71 5.29
N VAL A 41 -5.59 11.61 5.27
CA VAL A 41 -4.24 11.36 4.76
C VAL A 41 -3.14 11.78 5.74
N SER A 42 -3.49 12.09 6.98
CA SER A 42 -2.54 12.60 7.99
C SER A 42 -1.27 11.75 8.12
N GLY A 43 -1.40 10.43 8.10
CA GLY A 43 -0.29 9.49 8.18
C GLY A 43 0.46 9.23 6.86
N ASP A 44 -0.07 9.70 5.73
CA ASP A 44 0.45 9.41 4.39
C ASP A 44 1.31 10.55 3.81
N VAL A 45 1.19 11.76 4.39
CA VAL A 45 1.87 12.97 3.89
C VAL A 45 3.39 12.80 3.88
N GLY A 46 3.99 12.92 2.71
CA GLY A 46 5.44 12.87 2.52
C GLY A 46 6.10 11.51 2.74
N MET A 47 5.34 10.42 2.93
CA MET A 47 5.89 9.11 3.30
C MET A 47 6.37 8.31 2.09
N ALA A 48 5.56 8.26 1.03
CA ALA A 48 5.86 7.49 -0.19
C ALA A 48 6.54 8.31 -1.29
N GLY A 49 6.57 9.64 -1.15
CA GLY A 49 7.05 10.55 -2.16
C GLY A 49 6.85 12.00 -1.74
N VAL A 50 7.02 12.93 -2.68
CA VAL A 50 6.85 14.36 -2.40
C VAL A 50 5.37 14.72 -2.22
N ALA A 51 5.08 15.51 -1.19
CA ALA A 51 3.77 16.12 -0.99
C ALA A 51 3.63 17.36 -1.87
N ILE A 52 2.58 17.42 -2.70
CA ILE A 52 2.27 18.57 -3.57
C ILE A 52 0.82 18.99 -3.31
N ASP A 53 0.64 20.18 -2.74
CA ASP A 53 -0.70 20.72 -2.46
C ASP A 53 -1.03 21.89 -3.40
N THR A 54 -0.02 22.64 -3.84
CA THR A 54 -0.18 23.81 -4.72
C THR A 54 0.95 23.92 -5.74
N VAL A 55 0.79 24.84 -6.71
CA VAL A 55 1.86 25.21 -7.64
C VAL A 55 3.14 25.70 -6.93
N GLU A 56 3.04 26.23 -5.72
CA GLU A 56 4.21 26.70 -4.98
C GLU A 56 5.11 25.55 -4.49
N ASP A 57 4.55 24.37 -4.25
CA ASP A 57 5.33 23.16 -3.97
C ASP A 57 6.04 22.69 -5.24
N MET A 58 5.34 22.69 -6.37
CA MET A 58 5.93 22.33 -7.68
C MET A 58 7.08 23.29 -8.06
N LYS A 59 6.93 24.59 -7.79
CA LYS A 59 7.98 25.60 -7.98
C LYS A 59 9.18 25.34 -7.07
N GLN A 60 8.95 24.96 -5.81
CA GLN A 60 10.03 24.61 -4.88
C GLN A 60 10.78 23.36 -5.33
N LEU A 61 10.05 22.34 -5.83
CA LEU A 61 10.63 21.11 -6.34
C LEU A 61 11.62 21.39 -7.48
N PHE A 62 11.22 22.25 -8.44
CA PHE A 62 12.03 22.57 -9.62
C PHE A 62 12.83 23.88 -9.51
N ASP A 63 12.98 24.44 -8.31
CA ASP A 63 13.76 25.67 -8.14
C ASP A 63 15.22 25.43 -8.57
N SER A 64 15.69 26.27 -9.49
CA SER A 64 17.01 26.16 -10.15
C SER A 64 17.20 24.93 -11.04
N ILE A 65 16.11 24.29 -11.49
CA ILE A 65 16.12 23.23 -12.51
C ILE A 65 15.40 23.78 -13.74
N PRO A 66 16.10 24.00 -14.88
CA PRO A 66 15.50 24.62 -16.06
C PRO A 66 14.56 23.64 -16.79
N LEU A 67 13.25 23.79 -16.57
CA LEU A 67 12.22 22.90 -17.15
C LEU A 67 12.10 22.96 -18.68
N SER A 68 12.68 23.98 -19.32
CA SER A 68 12.76 24.09 -20.78
C SER A 68 13.83 23.18 -21.43
N SER A 69 14.74 22.61 -20.63
CA SER A 69 15.86 21.80 -21.13
C SER A 69 16.01 20.44 -20.46
N ILE A 70 15.28 20.17 -19.39
CA ILE A 70 15.32 18.91 -18.66
C ILE A 70 14.05 18.12 -18.92
N SER A 71 14.20 16.86 -19.31
CA SER A 71 13.07 15.93 -19.42
C SER A 71 12.62 15.49 -18.03
N VAL A 72 11.35 15.69 -17.71
CA VAL A 72 10.76 15.33 -16.41
C VAL A 72 9.68 14.25 -16.59
N SER A 73 9.90 13.10 -15.98
CA SER A 73 8.89 12.04 -15.84
C SER A 73 8.15 12.20 -14.53
N MET A 74 6.82 12.15 -14.55
CA MET A 74 5.94 12.28 -13.39
C MET A 74 5.06 11.03 -13.28
N THR A 75 5.24 10.28 -12.20
CA THR A 75 4.46 9.06 -11.93
C THR A 75 3.12 9.41 -11.27
N MET A 76 2.19 9.99 -12.02
CA MET A 76 0.88 10.42 -11.51
C MET A 76 -0.28 9.97 -12.42
N ASN A 77 -1.41 9.57 -11.82
CA ASN A 77 -2.58 9.04 -12.52
C ASN A 77 -3.91 9.56 -11.95
N GLY A 78 -4.22 9.29 -10.67
CA GLY A 78 -5.48 9.74 -10.05
C GLY A 78 -5.65 11.25 -10.09
N ALA A 79 -4.74 11.98 -9.45
CA ALA A 79 -4.69 13.45 -9.47
C ALA A 79 -3.89 14.02 -10.66
N VAL A 80 -3.95 13.38 -11.83
CA VAL A 80 -3.15 13.77 -13.00
C VAL A 80 -3.42 15.21 -13.46
N LEU A 81 -4.66 15.68 -13.40
CA LEU A 81 -5.04 17.03 -13.83
C LEU A 81 -4.37 18.12 -13.00
N PRO A 82 -4.56 18.20 -11.66
CA PRO A 82 -3.90 19.24 -10.86
C PRO A 82 -2.38 19.15 -10.92
N VAL A 83 -1.79 17.96 -10.90
CA VAL A 83 -0.33 17.79 -10.95
C VAL A 83 0.26 18.27 -12.27
N LEU A 84 -0.31 17.87 -13.41
CA LEU A 84 0.16 18.32 -14.73
C LEU A 84 -0.08 19.82 -14.92
N ALA A 85 -1.20 20.35 -14.43
CA ALA A 85 -1.48 21.78 -14.44
C ALA A 85 -0.44 22.58 -13.65
N MET A 86 -0.11 22.13 -12.43
CA MET A 86 0.91 22.76 -11.59
C MET A 86 2.31 22.68 -12.21
N TYR A 87 2.65 21.57 -12.88
CA TYR A 87 3.89 21.45 -13.64
C TYR A 87 3.99 22.49 -14.76
N VAL A 88 2.92 22.64 -15.56
CA VAL A 88 2.86 23.62 -16.64
C VAL A 88 3.02 25.05 -16.09
N VAL A 89 2.27 25.41 -15.04
CA VAL A 89 2.34 26.76 -14.45
C VAL A 89 3.71 27.01 -13.82
N ALA A 90 4.31 26.03 -13.14
CA ALA A 90 5.66 26.17 -12.58
C ALA A 90 6.70 26.43 -13.68
N ALA A 91 6.58 25.76 -14.84
CA ALA A 91 7.47 25.99 -15.98
C ALA A 91 7.24 27.35 -16.65
N GLU A 92 5.98 27.77 -16.82
CA GLU A 92 5.64 29.10 -17.35
C GLU A 92 6.18 30.23 -16.45
N GLU A 93 6.12 30.06 -15.13
CA GLU A 93 6.68 31.02 -14.16
C GLU A 93 8.23 31.04 -14.15
N GLN A 94 8.89 29.99 -14.66
CA GLN A 94 10.32 30.01 -14.98
C GLN A 94 10.63 30.69 -16.34
N GLY A 95 9.60 31.03 -17.13
CA GLY A 95 9.73 31.60 -18.47
C GLY A 95 9.80 30.57 -19.61
N ALA A 96 9.53 29.29 -19.33
CA ALA A 96 9.44 28.26 -20.37
C ALA A 96 8.12 28.36 -21.14
N LYS A 97 8.15 28.07 -22.44
CA LYS A 97 6.94 27.87 -23.25
C LYS A 97 6.49 26.42 -23.15
N GLN A 98 5.18 26.18 -23.29
CA GLN A 98 4.62 24.81 -23.20
C GLN A 98 5.17 23.87 -24.28
N ASP A 99 5.50 24.40 -25.47
CA ASP A 99 6.10 23.62 -26.57
C ASP A 99 7.55 23.22 -26.30
N GLN A 100 8.23 23.84 -25.34
CA GLN A 100 9.58 23.48 -24.90
C GLN A 100 9.58 22.37 -23.84
N LEU A 101 8.43 22.04 -23.26
CA LEU A 101 8.34 21.05 -22.19
C LEU A 101 8.54 19.64 -22.76
N THR A 102 9.60 18.98 -22.29
CA THR A 102 9.89 17.58 -22.57
C THR A 102 9.69 16.77 -21.30
N GLY A 103 9.20 15.55 -21.45
CA GLY A 103 8.88 14.72 -20.29
C GLY A 103 7.76 13.74 -20.54
N THR A 104 7.30 13.12 -19.48
CA THR A 104 6.25 12.11 -19.50
C THR A 104 5.37 12.26 -18.26
N ILE A 105 4.06 12.17 -18.43
CA ILE A 105 3.11 11.94 -17.33
C ILE A 105 2.59 10.51 -17.44
N GLN A 106 2.50 9.78 -16.33
CA GLN A 106 2.09 8.36 -16.41
C GLN A 106 0.67 8.21 -16.95
N ASN A 107 -0.32 8.91 -16.37
CA ASN A 107 -1.67 9.11 -16.92
C ASN A 107 -2.38 7.83 -17.42
N ASP A 108 -2.08 6.70 -16.79
CA ASP A 108 -2.64 5.39 -17.15
C ASP A 108 -3.60 4.96 -16.04
N ILE A 109 -4.90 5.20 -16.23
CA ILE A 109 -5.91 4.90 -15.21
C ILE A 109 -6.40 3.45 -15.25
N LEU A 110 -6.37 2.78 -16.40
CA LEU A 110 -6.86 1.40 -16.53
C LEU A 110 -6.09 0.46 -15.60
N LYS A 111 -4.75 0.58 -15.54
CA LYS A 111 -3.94 -0.17 -14.58
C LYS A 111 -4.12 0.24 -13.12
N GLU A 112 -4.65 1.43 -12.83
CA GLU A 112 -5.02 1.81 -11.45
C GLU A 112 -6.17 0.95 -10.94
N PHE A 113 -7.20 0.72 -11.75
CA PHE A 113 -8.32 -0.15 -11.39
C PHE A 113 -7.93 -1.63 -11.29
N MET A 114 -6.91 -2.05 -12.06
CA MET A 114 -6.45 -3.44 -12.02
C MET A 114 -5.60 -3.76 -10.79
N VAL A 115 -4.57 -2.95 -10.52
CA VAL A 115 -3.49 -3.37 -9.61
C VAL A 115 -2.89 -2.26 -8.74
N ARG A 116 -3.02 -0.98 -9.11
CA ARG A 116 -2.25 0.09 -8.45
C ARG A 116 -3.05 0.94 -7.44
N ASN A 117 -4.37 0.93 -7.53
CA ASN A 117 -5.27 1.43 -6.50
C ASN A 117 -5.06 2.92 -6.11
N THR A 118 -4.62 3.79 -7.04
CA THR A 118 -4.57 5.25 -6.80
C THR A 118 -5.57 6.03 -7.67
N TYR A 119 -6.63 5.37 -8.13
CA TYR A 119 -7.76 6.02 -8.78
C TYR A 119 -8.51 6.96 -7.81
N ILE A 120 -9.18 7.95 -8.40
CA ILE A 120 -10.10 8.86 -7.70
C ILE A 120 -11.51 8.61 -8.24
N TYR A 121 -11.74 8.89 -9.52
CA TYR A 121 -13.06 8.83 -10.16
C TYR A 121 -13.34 7.47 -10.78
N PRO A 122 -14.62 7.15 -11.11
CA PRO A 122 -14.97 5.95 -11.86
C PRO A 122 -14.29 5.87 -13.25
N PRO A 123 -14.32 4.69 -13.91
CA PRO A 123 -13.62 4.48 -15.17
C PRO A 123 -14.00 5.47 -16.29
N GLU A 124 -15.29 5.70 -16.53
CA GLU A 124 -15.73 6.56 -17.64
C GLU A 124 -15.29 8.03 -17.49
N PRO A 125 -15.52 8.71 -16.35
CA PRO A 125 -14.96 10.05 -16.12
C PRO A 125 -13.43 10.10 -16.21
N SER A 126 -12.75 9.05 -15.72
CA SER A 126 -11.28 9.01 -15.80
C SER A 126 -10.76 8.91 -17.24
N MET A 127 -11.44 8.14 -18.10
CA MET A 127 -11.10 8.09 -19.53
C MET A 127 -11.40 9.43 -20.24
N LYS A 128 -12.43 10.17 -19.81
CA LYS A 128 -12.67 11.55 -20.29
C LYS A 128 -11.49 12.47 -19.93
N ILE A 129 -10.95 12.37 -18.71
CA ILE A 129 -9.80 13.17 -18.28
C ILE A 129 -8.59 12.88 -19.20
N ILE A 130 -8.32 11.62 -19.50
CA ILE A 130 -7.24 11.22 -20.41
C ILE A 130 -7.47 11.79 -21.83
N ALA A 131 -8.70 11.72 -22.34
CA ALA A 131 -9.07 12.32 -23.62
C ALA A 131 -8.80 13.84 -23.65
N ASP A 132 -9.15 14.57 -22.59
CA ASP A 132 -8.90 16.00 -22.48
C ASP A 132 -7.40 16.32 -22.44
N ILE A 133 -6.61 15.52 -21.73
CA ILE A 133 -5.16 15.64 -21.72
C ILE A 133 -4.61 15.42 -23.14
N PHE A 134 -5.03 14.38 -23.86
CA PHE A 134 -4.58 14.14 -25.24
C PHE A 134 -4.90 15.31 -26.17
N ARG A 135 -6.14 15.83 -26.12
CA ARG A 135 -6.56 17.00 -26.93
C ARG A 135 -5.70 18.22 -26.64
N TYR A 136 -5.36 18.46 -25.37
CA TYR A 136 -4.57 19.60 -24.97
C TYR A 136 -3.09 19.46 -25.33
N THR A 137 -2.46 18.32 -25.02
CA THR A 137 -1.01 18.12 -25.22
C THR A 137 -0.63 18.01 -26.69
N SER A 138 -1.46 17.35 -27.51
CA SER A 138 -1.25 17.27 -28.97
C SER A 138 -1.21 18.64 -29.64
N LYS A 139 -1.93 19.62 -29.10
CA LYS A 139 -1.96 21.00 -29.59
C LYS A 139 -0.85 21.88 -29.00
N ASN A 140 -0.64 21.81 -27.68
CA ASN A 140 0.15 22.81 -26.95
C ASN A 140 1.51 22.30 -26.45
N MET A 141 1.70 20.98 -26.34
CA MET A 141 2.89 20.34 -25.76
C MET A 141 3.40 19.19 -26.66
N PRO A 142 3.78 19.45 -27.93
CA PRO A 142 4.09 18.42 -28.91
C PRO A 142 5.33 17.56 -28.60
N HIS A 143 6.13 17.94 -27.60
CA HIS A 143 7.32 17.20 -27.16
C HIS A 143 7.11 16.43 -25.85
N PHE A 144 5.93 16.53 -25.25
CA PHE A 144 5.58 15.86 -24.00
C PHE A 144 4.85 14.54 -24.28
N ASN A 145 5.24 13.47 -23.59
CA ASN A 145 4.55 12.18 -23.68
C ASN A 145 3.35 12.20 -22.74
N SER A 146 2.15 12.20 -23.30
CA SER A 146 0.89 12.43 -22.57
C SER A 146 0.38 11.21 -21.79
N ILE A 147 1.03 10.06 -21.96
CA ILE A 147 0.75 8.82 -21.24
C ILE A 147 1.97 7.88 -21.30
N SER A 148 2.13 7.10 -20.24
CA SER A 148 3.03 5.96 -20.17
C SER A 148 2.22 4.71 -19.87
N ILE A 149 1.89 3.94 -20.90
CA ILE A 149 1.06 2.73 -20.85
C ILE A 149 1.84 1.63 -20.14
N SER A 150 1.38 1.20 -18.96
CA SER A 150 2.26 0.64 -17.93
C SER A 150 1.94 -0.81 -17.55
N GLY A 151 2.86 -1.72 -17.91
CA GLY A 151 2.89 -3.11 -17.47
C GLY A 151 3.63 -3.36 -16.15
N TYR A 152 4.58 -2.50 -15.76
CA TYR A 152 5.38 -2.65 -14.53
C TYR A 152 4.54 -3.07 -13.32
N HIS A 153 3.50 -2.31 -13.01
CA HIS A 153 2.64 -2.54 -11.85
C HIS A 153 1.88 -3.87 -11.92
N MET A 154 1.57 -4.36 -13.12
CA MET A 154 0.93 -5.65 -13.31
C MET A 154 1.91 -6.79 -12.95
N GLN A 155 3.17 -6.67 -13.37
CA GLN A 155 4.23 -7.62 -13.00
C GLN A 155 4.46 -7.62 -11.48
N GLU A 156 4.54 -6.44 -10.85
CA GLU A 156 4.71 -6.30 -9.40
C GLU A 156 3.54 -6.90 -8.61
N ALA A 157 2.31 -6.83 -9.16
CA ALA A 157 1.13 -7.47 -8.59
C ALA A 157 1.09 -9.00 -8.80
N GLY A 158 1.90 -9.54 -9.72
CA GLY A 158 2.08 -10.99 -9.93
C GLY A 158 1.81 -11.48 -11.35
N ALA A 159 1.58 -10.59 -12.33
CA ALA A 159 1.38 -10.98 -13.71
C ALA A 159 2.61 -11.70 -14.27
N THR A 160 2.38 -12.71 -15.12
CA THR A 160 3.44 -13.29 -15.96
C THR A 160 3.81 -12.33 -17.09
N ALA A 161 4.96 -12.53 -17.75
CA ALA A 161 5.38 -11.71 -18.89
C ALA A 161 4.34 -11.69 -20.02
N ALA A 162 3.62 -12.79 -20.25
CA ALA A 162 2.56 -12.86 -21.26
C ALA A 162 1.33 -12.02 -20.88
N LEU A 163 0.90 -12.06 -19.61
CA LEU A 163 -0.21 -11.24 -19.12
C LEU A 163 0.16 -9.76 -19.11
N GLU A 164 1.35 -9.42 -18.61
CA GLU A 164 1.86 -8.05 -18.62
C GLU A 164 1.88 -7.50 -20.05
N LEU A 165 2.46 -8.25 -21.00
CA LEU A 165 2.51 -7.85 -22.41
C LEU A 165 1.11 -7.67 -22.99
N ALA A 166 0.23 -8.66 -22.83
CA ALA A 166 -1.11 -8.62 -23.41
C ALA A 166 -1.95 -7.46 -22.87
N TYR A 167 -2.03 -7.32 -21.54
CA TYR A 167 -2.88 -6.32 -20.90
C TYR A 167 -2.38 -4.89 -21.12
N THR A 168 -1.06 -4.69 -21.11
CA THR A 168 -0.49 -3.36 -21.41
C THR A 168 -0.75 -2.95 -22.86
N ILE A 169 -0.62 -3.87 -23.82
CA ILE A 169 -0.93 -3.59 -25.22
C ILE A 169 -2.43 -3.35 -25.41
N ALA A 170 -3.29 -4.13 -24.75
CA ALA A 170 -4.74 -3.96 -24.79
C ALA A 170 -5.19 -2.62 -24.19
N ASP A 171 -4.61 -2.19 -23.06
CA ASP A 171 -4.78 -0.84 -22.50
C ASP A 171 -4.40 0.21 -23.55
N GLY A 172 -3.26 0.05 -24.21
CA GLY A 172 -2.80 0.94 -25.28
C GLY A 172 -3.78 1.06 -26.45
N LEU A 173 -4.41 -0.05 -26.86
CA LEU A 173 -5.46 -0.02 -27.90
C LEU A 173 -6.69 0.75 -27.44
N GLU A 174 -7.10 0.59 -26.17
CA GLU A 174 -8.22 1.33 -25.59
C GLU A 174 -7.93 2.83 -25.47
N TYR A 175 -6.69 3.21 -25.15
CA TYR A 175 -6.24 4.61 -25.19
C TYR A 175 -6.21 5.18 -26.61
N CYS A 176 -5.81 4.39 -27.61
CA CYS A 176 -5.91 4.79 -29.02
C CYS A 176 -7.36 5.06 -29.43
N ARG A 177 -8.30 4.17 -29.05
CA ARG A 177 -9.75 4.40 -29.27
C ARG A 177 -10.24 5.65 -28.56
N THR A 178 -9.75 5.90 -27.35
CA THR A 178 -10.09 7.09 -26.56
C THR A 178 -9.66 8.38 -27.25
N GLY A 179 -8.42 8.45 -27.76
CA GLY A 179 -7.94 9.60 -28.53
C GLY A 179 -8.75 9.84 -29.81
N ILE A 180 -9.10 8.77 -30.54
CA ILE A 180 -9.92 8.86 -31.74
C ILE A 180 -11.35 9.33 -31.42
N LYS A 181 -11.97 8.78 -30.37
CA LYS A 181 -13.29 9.21 -29.89
C LYS A 181 -13.30 10.68 -29.45
N ALA A 182 -12.16 11.19 -28.99
CA ALA A 182 -11.96 12.60 -28.66
C ALA A 182 -11.77 13.52 -29.89
N GLY A 183 -11.82 12.98 -31.11
CA GLY A 183 -11.71 13.72 -32.36
C GLY A 183 -10.28 13.90 -32.90
N LEU A 184 -9.29 13.21 -32.32
CA LEU A 184 -7.92 13.23 -32.82
C LEU A 184 -7.72 12.15 -33.89
N SER A 185 -6.90 12.43 -34.90
CA SER A 185 -6.39 11.34 -35.75
C SER A 185 -5.33 10.56 -34.99
N ILE A 186 -5.14 9.27 -35.32
CA ILE A 186 -4.13 8.43 -34.66
C ILE A 186 -2.73 9.05 -34.74
N ASP A 187 -2.41 9.74 -35.84
CA ASP A 187 -1.11 10.36 -36.08
C ASP A 187 -0.88 11.68 -35.32
N ASP A 188 -1.91 12.22 -34.66
CA ASP A 188 -1.81 13.44 -33.86
C ASP A 188 -1.24 13.15 -32.46
N PHE A 189 -1.46 11.95 -31.92
CA PHE A 189 -1.08 11.62 -30.54
C PHE A 189 -0.27 10.32 -30.40
N ALA A 190 -0.41 9.33 -31.29
CA ALA A 190 0.36 8.07 -31.21
C ALA A 190 1.89 8.26 -31.16
N PRO A 191 2.49 9.23 -31.88
CA PRO A 191 3.92 9.54 -31.77
C PRO A 191 4.38 10.03 -30.39
N ARG A 192 3.46 10.29 -29.45
CA ARG A 192 3.72 10.67 -28.06
C ARG A 192 3.28 9.64 -27.03
N LEU A 193 2.70 8.52 -27.46
CA LEU A 193 2.45 7.39 -26.57
C LEU A 193 3.80 6.79 -26.14
N SER A 194 3.94 6.48 -24.86
CA SER A 194 5.09 5.75 -24.34
C SER A 194 4.62 4.57 -23.52
N PHE A 195 5.51 3.62 -23.27
CA PHE A 195 5.21 2.39 -22.54
C PHE A 195 6.12 2.26 -21.32
N PHE A 196 5.71 1.48 -20.34
CA PHE A 196 6.49 1.24 -19.13
C PHE A 196 6.41 -0.22 -18.70
N TRP A 197 7.53 -0.94 -18.78
CA TRP A 197 7.63 -2.36 -18.45
C TRP A 197 8.37 -2.58 -17.14
N GLY A 198 7.97 -3.62 -16.42
CA GLY A 198 8.83 -4.19 -15.39
C GLY A 198 9.87 -5.12 -15.99
N VAL A 199 10.94 -5.34 -15.26
CA VAL A 199 11.99 -6.27 -15.66
C VAL A 199 12.41 -7.07 -14.43
N GLY A 200 11.96 -8.33 -14.37
CA GLY A 200 12.29 -9.25 -13.30
C GLY A 200 13.45 -10.18 -13.64
N MET A 201 13.70 -11.14 -12.74
CA MET A 201 14.89 -12.01 -12.78
C MET A 201 14.94 -13.03 -13.93
N ASN A 202 13.86 -13.24 -14.70
CA ASN A 202 13.90 -14.18 -15.83
C ASN A 202 14.54 -13.52 -17.06
N PHE A 203 15.88 -13.53 -17.07
CA PHE A 203 16.70 -12.74 -17.97
C PHE A 203 16.30 -12.79 -19.45
N TYR A 204 16.14 -14.00 -20.00
CA TYR A 204 15.81 -14.20 -21.41
C TYR A 204 14.35 -13.84 -21.74
N MET A 205 13.43 -14.17 -20.83
CA MET A 205 12.00 -13.87 -21.01
C MET A 205 11.77 -12.36 -21.10
N GLU A 206 12.47 -11.56 -20.30
CA GLU A 206 12.32 -10.10 -20.34
C GLU A 206 12.87 -9.48 -21.63
N ILE A 207 13.99 -10.00 -22.15
CA ILE A 207 14.52 -9.59 -23.46
C ILE A 207 13.51 -9.92 -24.55
N ALA A 208 12.98 -11.15 -24.56
CA ALA A 208 11.94 -11.58 -25.50
C ALA A 208 10.66 -10.74 -25.39
N LYS A 209 10.23 -10.39 -24.17
CA LYS A 209 9.05 -9.54 -23.91
C LYS A 209 9.17 -8.18 -24.59
N LEU A 210 10.29 -7.49 -24.39
CA LEU A 210 10.50 -6.16 -24.97
C LEU A 210 10.58 -6.21 -26.51
N ARG A 211 11.19 -7.26 -27.08
CA ARG A 211 11.23 -7.49 -28.53
C ARG A 211 9.83 -7.79 -29.10
N ALA A 212 9.10 -8.71 -28.48
CA ALA A 212 7.74 -9.10 -28.86
C ALA A 212 6.77 -7.92 -28.77
N ALA A 213 6.88 -7.08 -27.73
CA ALA A 213 6.05 -5.89 -27.53
C ALA A 213 6.10 -4.93 -28.72
N ARG A 214 7.30 -4.62 -29.20
CA ARG A 214 7.47 -3.71 -30.35
C ARG A 214 6.79 -4.27 -31.61
N ARG A 215 6.97 -5.56 -31.89
CA ARG A 215 6.37 -6.22 -33.05
C ARG A 215 4.85 -6.27 -32.94
N LEU A 216 4.33 -6.66 -31.77
CA LEU A 216 2.90 -6.79 -31.50
C LEU A 216 2.19 -5.43 -31.59
N TRP A 217 2.75 -4.40 -30.98
CA TRP A 217 2.23 -3.03 -31.08
C TRP A 217 2.18 -2.55 -32.53
N ALA A 218 3.27 -2.67 -33.28
CA ALA A 218 3.32 -2.21 -34.66
C ALA A 218 2.27 -2.91 -35.55
N ASN A 219 2.12 -4.24 -35.39
CA ASN A 219 1.14 -5.02 -36.13
C ASN A 219 -0.31 -4.60 -35.80
N LEU A 220 -0.63 -4.46 -34.50
CA LEU A 220 -1.97 -4.08 -34.06
C LEU A 220 -2.30 -2.63 -34.42
N MET A 221 -1.35 -1.71 -34.34
CA MET A 221 -1.54 -0.33 -34.78
C MET A 221 -1.84 -0.26 -36.28
N LYS A 222 -1.08 -1.00 -37.09
CA LYS A 222 -1.32 -1.09 -38.53
C LYS A 222 -2.70 -1.68 -38.85
N LYS A 223 -3.05 -2.80 -38.20
CA LYS A 223 -4.32 -3.52 -38.41
C LYS A 223 -5.53 -2.68 -38.00
N ASN A 224 -5.48 -2.02 -36.85
CA ASN A 224 -6.67 -1.44 -36.22
C ASN A 224 -6.86 0.05 -36.53
N PHE A 225 -5.79 0.79 -36.84
CA PHE A 225 -5.85 2.25 -36.98
C PHE A 225 -5.23 2.81 -38.27
N SER A 226 -4.52 2.00 -39.05
CA SER A 226 -3.93 2.40 -40.34
C SER A 226 -3.19 3.76 -40.31
N PRO A 227 -2.22 3.97 -39.39
CA PRO A 227 -1.50 5.23 -39.28
C PRO A 227 -0.70 5.56 -40.54
N LYS A 228 -0.58 6.85 -40.87
CA LYS A 228 0.22 7.33 -42.01
C LYS A 228 1.67 7.61 -41.61
N LYS A 229 1.93 7.93 -40.33
CA LYS A 229 3.28 8.16 -39.81
C LYS A 229 3.86 6.87 -39.25
N ALA A 230 5.07 6.52 -39.67
CA ALA A 230 5.77 5.35 -39.11
C ALA A 230 5.99 5.46 -37.59
N GLN A 231 6.17 6.69 -37.08
CA GLN A 231 6.34 6.97 -35.65
C GLN A 231 5.14 6.57 -34.80
N SER A 232 3.94 6.51 -35.38
CA SER A 232 2.71 6.09 -34.70
C SER A 232 2.69 4.59 -34.41
N MET A 233 3.50 3.79 -35.13
CA MET A 233 3.66 2.35 -34.90
C MET A 233 4.84 2.02 -33.97
N MET A 234 5.63 3.02 -33.56
CA MET A 234 6.78 2.81 -32.69
C MET A 234 6.34 2.64 -31.24
N LEU A 235 6.76 1.54 -30.61
CA LEU A 235 6.69 1.37 -29.16
C LEU A 235 8.00 1.87 -28.55
N ARG A 236 7.93 3.01 -27.87
CA ARG A 236 9.02 3.57 -27.04
C ARG A 236 8.72 3.26 -25.59
N CYS A 237 9.69 2.75 -24.85
CA CYS A 237 9.46 2.31 -23.48
C CYS A 237 10.49 2.79 -22.46
N HIS A 238 9.99 3.02 -21.26
CA HIS A 238 10.72 3.00 -20.02
C HIS A 238 10.73 1.58 -19.45
N CYS A 239 11.79 1.21 -18.75
CA CYS A 239 11.83 0.01 -17.93
C CYS A 239 12.21 0.36 -16.50
N GLN A 240 11.67 -0.37 -15.53
CA GLN A 240 12.12 -0.37 -14.15
C GLN A 240 12.41 -1.81 -13.74
N THR A 241 13.53 -2.02 -13.05
CA THR A 241 13.84 -3.32 -12.44
C THR A 241 12.76 -3.67 -11.41
N SER A 242 12.45 -4.95 -11.20
CA SER A 242 11.35 -5.34 -10.29
C SER A 242 11.68 -4.97 -8.84
N GLY A 243 10.78 -4.25 -8.16
CA GLY A 243 10.91 -3.98 -6.72
C GLY A 243 10.61 -5.24 -5.90
N TRP A 244 9.63 -6.03 -6.35
CA TRP A 244 9.24 -7.29 -5.73
C TRP A 244 10.35 -8.35 -5.72
N SER A 245 11.26 -8.34 -6.70
CA SER A 245 12.37 -9.29 -6.75
C SER A 245 13.43 -9.04 -5.66
N LEU A 246 13.42 -7.85 -5.05
CA LEU A 246 14.41 -7.42 -4.07
C LEU A 246 14.05 -7.92 -2.67
N THR A 247 15.08 -8.38 -1.96
CA THR A 247 14.91 -9.05 -0.66
C THR A 247 15.28 -8.12 0.49
N ALA A 248 14.55 -8.20 1.60
CA ALA A 248 14.90 -7.52 2.84
C ALA A 248 16.11 -8.17 3.53
N GLN A 249 16.24 -9.49 3.36
CA GLN A 249 17.35 -10.31 3.85
C GLN A 249 18.52 -10.29 2.86
N ASP A 250 19.74 -10.30 3.39
CA ASP A 250 20.99 -10.20 2.63
C ASP A 250 20.90 -9.25 1.41
N PRO A 251 20.53 -7.98 1.63
CA PRO A 251 20.10 -7.09 0.56
C PRO A 251 21.23 -6.63 -0.36
N TYR A 252 22.50 -6.90 -0.06
CA TYR A 252 23.58 -6.68 -1.03
C TYR A 252 23.44 -7.59 -2.26
N ASN A 253 22.76 -8.74 -2.14
CA ASN A 253 22.37 -9.54 -3.30
C ASN A 253 21.46 -8.76 -4.28
N ASN A 254 20.74 -7.74 -3.81
CA ASN A 254 19.90 -6.89 -4.66
C ASN A 254 20.73 -6.11 -5.68
N ILE A 255 21.99 -5.77 -5.37
CA ILE A 255 22.90 -5.14 -6.35
C ILE A 255 23.08 -6.06 -7.57
N ILE A 256 23.24 -7.36 -7.32
CA ILE A 256 23.40 -8.37 -8.38
C ILE A 256 22.09 -8.54 -9.15
N ARG A 257 20.96 -8.65 -8.45
CA ARG A 257 19.62 -8.78 -9.06
C ARG A 257 19.32 -7.61 -10.00
N THR A 258 19.41 -6.39 -9.48
CA THR A 258 19.17 -5.16 -10.25
C THR A 258 20.15 -5.03 -11.43
N THR A 259 21.39 -5.47 -11.30
CA THR A 259 22.35 -5.48 -12.42
C THR A 259 21.90 -6.40 -13.55
N LEU A 260 21.41 -7.60 -13.24
CA LEU A 260 20.92 -8.56 -14.23
C LEU A 260 19.61 -8.09 -14.88
N GLU A 261 18.70 -7.51 -14.10
CA GLU A 261 17.46 -6.93 -14.59
C GLU A 261 17.72 -5.72 -15.49
N ALA A 262 18.64 -4.83 -15.10
CA ALA A 262 19.09 -3.72 -15.93
C ALA A 262 19.67 -4.20 -17.26
N LEU A 263 20.47 -5.27 -17.22
CA LEU A 263 21.06 -5.89 -18.40
C LEU A 263 19.98 -6.45 -19.35
N SER A 264 18.95 -7.11 -18.82
CA SER A 264 17.78 -7.54 -19.61
C SER A 264 17.06 -6.37 -20.28
N ALA A 265 16.86 -5.27 -19.55
CA ALA A 265 16.21 -4.07 -20.10
C ALA A 265 17.03 -3.46 -21.25
N VAL A 266 18.35 -3.39 -21.10
CA VAL A 266 19.28 -2.88 -22.11
C VAL A 266 19.28 -3.78 -23.36
N PHE A 267 19.44 -5.09 -23.19
CA PHE A 267 19.41 -6.03 -24.32
C PHE A 267 18.03 -6.09 -25.00
N GLY A 268 16.96 -5.90 -24.24
CA GLY A 268 15.62 -5.77 -24.79
C GLY A 268 15.39 -4.47 -25.56
N GLY A 269 16.31 -3.50 -25.51
CA GLY A 269 16.25 -2.26 -26.28
C GLY A 269 15.34 -1.19 -25.67
N THR A 270 15.40 -1.00 -24.35
CA THR A 270 14.68 0.08 -23.64
C THR A 270 15.20 1.48 -24.01
N GLN A 271 14.36 2.53 -23.89
CA GLN A 271 14.75 3.92 -24.17
C GLN A 271 15.14 4.70 -22.90
N SER A 272 14.68 4.24 -21.73
CA SER A 272 15.08 4.80 -20.44
C SER A 272 14.94 3.74 -19.35
N LEU A 273 15.75 3.81 -18.31
CA LEU A 273 15.84 2.77 -17.29
C LEU A 273 15.86 3.36 -15.88
N HIS A 274 15.03 2.81 -15.00
CA HIS A 274 15.12 2.97 -13.56
C HIS A 274 15.74 1.70 -12.96
N THR A 275 16.83 1.87 -12.22
CA THR A 275 17.46 0.81 -11.44
C THR A 275 17.13 1.02 -9.98
N ASN A 276 16.55 0.00 -9.37
CA ASN A 276 16.16 0.01 -7.97
C ASN A 276 17.40 0.06 -7.06
N SER A 277 17.19 0.54 -5.84
CA SER A 277 18.25 0.57 -4.83
C SER A 277 18.25 -0.71 -4.00
N PHE A 278 19.42 -1.11 -3.49
CA PHE A 278 19.54 -2.39 -2.78
C PHE A 278 18.71 -2.44 -1.48
N ASP A 279 18.33 -1.29 -0.92
CA ASP A 279 17.54 -1.11 0.31
C ASP A 279 16.02 -0.96 0.07
N GLU A 280 15.54 -1.16 -1.16
CA GLU A 280 14.15 -0.88 -1.56
C GLU A 280 13.08 -1.68 -0.81
N ALA A 281 13.36 -2.93 -0.46
CA ALA A 281 12.45 -3.75 0.33
C ALA A 281 12.25 -3.22 1.77
N LEU A 282 13.12 -2.30 2.23
CA LEU A 282 13.14 -1.76 3.58
C LEU A 282 12.66 -0.31 3.65
N ALA A 283 13.13 0.56 2.75
CA ALA A 283 12.83 1.99 2.78
C ALA A 283 13.09 2.67 1.43
N LEU A 284 12.84 3.98 1.40
CA LEU A 284 13.30 4.82 0.30
C LEU A 284 14.84 4.86 0.23
N PRO A 285 15.42 5.06 -0.98
CA PRO A 285 16.86 5.03 -1.17
C PRO A 285 17.64 6.02 -0.30
N SER A 286 18.74 5.53 0.28
CA SER A 286 19.78 6.38 0.84
C SER A 286 20.67 7.02 -0.25
N VAL A 287 21.50 8.00 0.11
CA VAL A 287 22.49 8.59 -0.82
C VAL A 287 23.45 7.52 -1.37
N GLN A 288 23.83 6.55 -0.52
CA GLN A 288 24.73 5.47 -0.92
C GLN A 288 24.04 4.49 -1.88
N SER A 289 22.83 4.02 -1.54
CA SER A 289 22.14 3.03 -2.36
C SER A 289 21.72 3.58 -3.71
N ALA A 290 21.26 4.83 -3.76
CA ALA A 290 20.95 5.52 -5.01
C ALA A 290 22.19 5.74 -5.90
N ARG A 291 23.36 6.03 -5.32
CA ARG A 291 24.61 6.10 -6.08
C ARG A 291 24.93 4.76 -6.74
N ILE A 292 24.78 3.65 -6.01
CA ILE A 292 25.02 2.30 -6.56
C ILE A 292 24.05 2.02 -7.70
N ALA A 293 22.76 2.27 -7.49
CA ALA A 293 21.73 2.09 -8.51
C ALA A 293 22.05 2.87 -9.80
N ARG A 294 22.42 4.15 -9.69
CA ARG A 294 22.84 4.97 -10.85
C ARG A 294 24.10 4.41 -11.51
N ASN A 295 25.11 4.05 -10.72
CA ASN A 295 26.37 3.54 -11.23
C ASN A 295 26.21 2.20 -11.96
N THR A 296 25.22 1.36 -11.60
CA THR A 296 24.88 0.17 -12.39
C THR A 296 24.62 0.54 -13.86
N GLN A 297 23.85 1.61 -14.13
CA GLN A 297 23.59 2.05 -15.50
C GLN A 297 24.83 2.64 -16.17
N ILE A 298 25.61 3.45 -15.45
CA ILE A 298 26.84 4.07 -15.99
C ILE A 298 27.87 3.02 -16.38
N ILE A 299 28.07 1.98 -15.55
CA ILE A 299 28.98 0.88 -15.85
C ILE A 299 28.51 0.12 -17.10
N LEU A 300 27.20 -0.17 -17.20
CA LEU A 300 26.62 -0.78 -18.41
C LEU A 300 26.88 0.07 -19.66
N GLN A 301 26.80 1.39 -19.55
CA GLN A 301 27.02 2.32 -20.66
C GLN A 301 28.50 2.41 -21.08
N GLU A 302 29.40 2.59 -20.11
CA GLU A 302 30.77 3.07 -20.37
C GLU A 302 31.81 1.93 -20.39
N GLU A 303 31.59 0.83 -19.63
CA GLU A 303 32.61 -0.20 -19.42
C GLU A 303 32.34 -1.50 -20.18
N THR A 304 31.06 -1.87 -20.37
CA THR A 304 30.73 -3.22 -20.87
C THR A 304 30.86 -3.39 -22.39
N GLY A 305 30.84 -2.30 -23.15
CA GLY A 305 30.78 -2.32 -24.61
C GLY A 305 29.44 -2.80 -25.20
N ILE A 306 28.46 -3.19 -24.37
CA ILE A 306 27.13 -3.65 -24.80
C ILE A 306 26.41 -2.65 -25.72
N PRO A 307 26.44 -1.32 -25.45
CA PRO A 307 25.73 -0.36 -26.30
C PRO A 307 26.26 -0.24 -27.74
N LYS A 308 27.38 -0.89 -28.09
CA LYS A 308 28.02 -0.77 -29.41
C LYS A 308 27.34 -1.59 -30.50
N ILE A 309 26.50 -2.57 -30.16
CA ILE A 309 25.82 -3.45 -31.12
C ILE A 309 24.31 -3.36 -30.92
N ILE A 310 23.57 -3.10 -32.00
CA ILE A 310 22.11 -3.05 -32.00
C ILE A 310 21.55 -4.48 -31.95
N ASP A 311 20.64 -4.74 -31.01
CA ASP A 311 19.99 -6.04 -30.78
C ASP A 311 20.98 -7.22 -30.87
N PRO A 312 21.97 -7.34 -29.96
CA PRO A 312 23.04 -8.33 -30.08
C PRO A 312 22.54 -9.78 -29.97
N TRP A 313 21.28 -9.99 -29.56
CA TRP A 313 20.63 -11.30 -29.57
C TRP A 313 19.94 -11.64 -30.91
N GLY A 314 19.88 -10.70 -31.84
CA GLY A 314 19.28 -10.91 -33.16
C GLY A 314 19.91 -12.09 -33.89
N GLY A 315 19.08 -13.06 -34.28
CA GLY A 315 19.52 -14.30 -34.92
C GLY A 315 19.86 -15.46 -33.95
N SER A 316 19.83 -15.25 -32.63
CA SER A 316 19.90 -16.35 -31.67
C SER A 316 18.66 -17.22 -31.77
N TYR A 317 18.82 -18.50 -32.11
CA TYR A 317 17.70 -19.44 -32.29
C TYR A 317 16.73 -19.46 -31.10
N MET A 318 17.29 -19.49 -29.88
CA MET A 318 16.50 -19.51 -28.66
C MET A 318 15.76 -18.18 -28.45
N MET A 319 16.43 -17.04 -28.64
CA MET A 319 15.81 -15.74 -28.39
C MET A 319 14.70 -15.45 -29.40
N GLU A 320 14.89 -15.81 -30.67
CA GLU A 320 13.85 -15.63 -31.69
C GLU A 320 12.64 -16.52 -31.41
N SER A 321 12.85 -17.82 -31.11
CA SER A 321 11.74 -18.73 -30.76
C SER A 321 10.97 -18.25 -29.53
N LEU A 322 11.67 -17.85 -28.47
CA LEU A 322 11.03 -17.35 -27.25
C LEU A 322 10.24 -16.06 -27.50
N THR A 323 10.77 -15.17 -28.35
CA THR A 323 10.08 -13.93 -28.76
C THR A 323 8.81 -14.25 -29.56
N ASP A 324 8.85 -15.25 -30.44
CA ASP A 324 7.70 -15.71 -31.22
C ASP A 324 6.63 -16.37 -30.35
N GLU A 325 7.02 -17.28 -29.46
CA GLU A 325 6.10 -17.93 -28.53
C GLU A 325 5.38 -16.91 -27.62
N LEU A 326 6.13 -15.95 -27.08
CA LEU A 326 5.56 -14.92 -26.23
C LEU A 326 4.66 -13.95 -27.01
N TYR A 327 5.03 -13.61 -28.26
CA TYR A 327 4.18 -12.83 -29.16
C TYR A 327 2.84 -13.53 -29.38
N THR A 328 2.86 -14.81 -29.77
CA THR A 328 1.65 -15.58 -30.05
C THR A 328 0.79 -15.68 -28.80
N LYS A 329 1.41 -15.95 -27.64
CA LYS A 329 0.65 -16.08 -26.40
C LYS A 329 0.00 -14.77 -25.97
N ALA A 330 0.69 -13.65 -26.13
CA ALA A 330 0.11 -12.35 -25.84
C ALA A 330 -1.00 -11.96 -26.82
N GLU A 331 -0.85 -12.31 -28.11
CA GLU A 331 -1.88 -12.08 -29.12
C GLU A 331 -3.17 -12.86 -28.82
N GLU A 332 -3.08 -14.11 -28.38
CA GLU A 332 -4.23 -14.89 -27.89
C GLU A 332 -4.98 -14.17 -26.75
N LEU A 333 -4.22 -13.73 -25.74
CA LEU A 333 -4.78 -13.04 -24.57
C LEU A 333 -5.41 -11.69 -24.94
N ILE A 334 -4.82 -10.95 -25.88
CA ILE A 334 -5.40 -9.70 -26.41
C ILE A 334 -6.71 -10.01 -27.14
N ASN A 335 -6.75 -11.07 -27.95
CA ASN A 335 -7.98 -11.45 -28.65
C ASN A 335 -9.11 -11.83 -27.69
N GLU A 336 -8.80 -12.50 -26.56
CA GLU A 336 -9.78 -12.75 -25.50
C GLU A 336 -10.34 -11.44 -24.92
N VAL A 337 -9.46 -10.46 -24.62
CA VAL A 337 -9.88 -9.13 -24.14
C VAL A 337 -10.74 -8.39 -25.16
N GLU A 338 -10.38 -8.47 -26.44
CA GLU A 338 -11.15 -7.87 -27.53
C GLU A 338 -12.53 -8.52 -27.70
N GLN A 339 -12.65 -9.84 -27.51
CA GLN A 339 -13.94 -10.55 -27.50
C GLN A 339 -14.84 -10.12 -26.33
N MET A 340 -14.26 -9.72 -25.20
CA MET A 340 -14.99 -9.11 -24.08
C MET A 340 -15.41 -7.65 -24.34
N GLY A 341 -15.05 -7.10 -25.50
CA GLY A 341 -15.37 -5.74 -25.92
C GLY A 341 -14.35 -4.69 -25.47
N GLY A 342 -13.09 -5.10 -25.27
CA GLY A 342 -11.97 -4.22 -24.96
C GLY A 342 -11.60 -4.19 -23.48
N MET A 343 -10.44 -3.61 -23.20
CA MET A 343 -9.80 -3.71 -21.89
C MET A 343 -10.58 -3.00 -20.77
N ALA A 344 -11.21 -1.86 -21.07
CA ALA A 344 -12.08 -1.17 -20.12
C ALA A 344 -13.24 -2.04 -19.62
N LYS A 345 -13.89 -2.80 -20.52
CA LYS A 345 -14.97 -3.74 -20.15
C LYS A 345 -14.44 -4.95 -19.38
N ALA A 346 -13.28 -5.48 -19.78
CA ALA A 346 -12.64 -6.58 -19.08
C ALA A 346 -12.29 -6.22 -17.63
N ILE A 347 -11.82 -4.99 -17.40
CA ILE A 347 -11.52 -4.46 -16.06
C ILE A 347 -12.78 -4.32 -15.21
N ILE A 348 -13.87 -3.77 -15.76
CA ILE A 348 -15.17 -3.70 -15.05
C ILE A 348 -15.68 -5.10 -14.69
N ALA A 349 -15.48 -6.07 -15.58
CA ALA A 349 -15.81 -7.47 -15.32
C ALA A 349 -14.88 -8.14 -14.27
N GLY A 350 -13.77 -7.50 -13.89
CA GLY A 350 -12.81 -7.97 -12.89
C GLY A 350 -11.86 -9.08 -13.36
N VAL A 351 -11.87 -9.43 -14.64
CA VAL A 351 -11.14 -10.61 -15.16
C VAL A 351 -9.61 -10.42 -15.13
N PRO A 352 -9.03 -9.29 -15.58
CA PRO A 352 -7.58 -9.10 -15.54
C PRO A 352 -7.01 -9.20 -14.12
N LYS A 353 -7.66 -8.54 -13.15
CA LYS A 353 -7.22 -8.55 -11.74
C LYS A 353 -7.23 -9.97 -11.16
N LEU A 354 -8.30 -10.73 -11.38
CA LEU A 354 -8.39 -12.12 -10.92
C LEU A 354 -7.29 -13.02 -11.50
N ARG A 355 -6.97 -12.89 -12.79
CA ARG A 355 -5.88 -13.66 -13.42
C ARG A 355 -4.50 -13.30 -12.87
N ILE A 356 -4.27 -12.01 -12.59
CA ILE A 356 -3.02 -11.55 -11.95
C ILE A 356 -2.91 -12.09 -10.52
N GLU A 357 -3.98 -11.99 -9.73
CA GLU A 357 -4.03 -12.53 -8.36
C GLU A 357 -3.84 -14.05 -8.34
N GLU A 358 -4.39 -14.77 -9.33
CA GLU A 358 -4.16 -16.21 -9.49
C GLU A 358 -2.68 -16.52 -9.74
N CYS A 359 -2.03 -15.80 -10.65
CA CYS A 359 -0.58 -15.93 -10.88
C CYS A 359 0.23 -15.64 -9.61
N ALA A 360 -0.14 -14.60 -8.86
CA ALA A 360 0.50 -14.25 -7.60
C ALA A 360 0.38 -15.38 -6.55
N ALA A 361 -0.82 -15.97 -6.41
CA ALA A 361 -1.07 -17.07 -5.48
C ALA A 361 -0.27 -18.33 -5.85
N LYS A 362 -0.24 -18.70 -7.14
CA LYS A 362 0.56 -19.83 -7.64
C LYS A 362 2.04 -19.62 -7.38
N ARG A 363 2.55 -18.42 -7.67
CA ARG A 363 3.95 -18.08 -7.44
C ARG A 363 4.31 -18.12 -5.96
N GLN A 364 3.46 -17.59 -5.09
CA GLN A 364 3.67 -17.67 -3.66
C GLN A 364 3.76 -19.13 -3.18
N ALA A 365 2.84 -19.99 -3.63
CA ALA A 365 2.89 -21.41 -3.29
C ALA A 365 4.19 -22.09 -3.74
N MET A 366 4.74 -21.74 -4.92
CA MET A 366 6.02 -22.26 -5.39
C MET A 366 7.21 -21.78 -4.54
N ILE A 367 7.18 -20.54 -4.05
CA ILE A 367 8.22 -19.99 -3.17
C ILE A 367 8.16 -20.66 -1.79
N ASP A 368 6.96 -20.81 -1.24
CA ASP A 368 6.71 -21.38 0.09
C ASP A 368 7.03 -22.88 0.14
N ASP A 369 6.74 -23.62 -0.94
CA ASP A 369 7.15 -25.03 -1.11
C ASP A 369 8.65 -25.18 -1.47
N GLY A 370 9.35 -24.08 -1.75
CA GLY A 370 10.78 -24.07 -2.10
C GLY A 370 11.08 -24.54 -3.54
N LYS A 371 10.08 -24.65 -4.40
CA LYS A 371 10.24 -24.92 -5.85
C LYS A 371 10.91 -23.76 -6.57
N GLU A 372 10.49 -22.53 -6.26
CA GLU A 372 11.16 -21.30 -6.72
C GLU A 372 12.18 -20.87 -5.67
N THR A 373 13.47 -20.82 -6.03
CA THR A 373 14.53 -20.45 -5.09
C THR A 373 14.71 -18.93 -5.03
N ILE A 374 14.69 -18.38 -3.82
CA ILE A 374 15.09 -17.01 -3.50
C ILE A 374 16.27 -17.05 -2.52
N VAL A 375 17.46 -16.75 -3.05
CA VAL A 375 18.73 -16.73 -2.29
C VAL A 375 18.65 -15.71 -1.15
N GLY A 376 19.06 -16.14 0.05
CA GLY A 376 18.98 -15.35 1.29
C GLY A 376 17.63 -15.45 2.00
N VAL A 377 16.57 -15.91 1.32
CA VAL A 377 15.20 -15.94 1.87
C VAL A 377 14.71 -17.35 2.15
N ASN A 378 14.54 -18.19 1.12
CA ASN A 378 14.09 -19.58 1.28
C ASN A 378 15.24 -20.58 1.20
N LYS A 379 16.38 -20.21 0.60
CA LYS A 379 17.60 -21.03 0.49
C LYS A 379 18.86 -20.18 0.71
N TYR A 380 19.92 -20.79 1.24
CA TYR A 380 21.20 -20.11 1.53
C TYR A 380 21.03 -18.91 2.48
N LYS A 381 20.31 -19.11 3.58
CA LYS A 381 20.02 -18.06 4.56
C LYS A 381 21.25 -17.82 5.44
N LEU A 382 21.48 -16.57 5.80
CA LEU A 382 22.49 -16.23 6.80
C LEU A 382 22.01 -16.68 8.19
N GLU A 383 22.93 -17.10 9.06
CA GLU A 383 22.60 -17.39 10.46
C GLU A 383 22.15 -16.13 11.20
N LYS A 384 22.68 -14.96 10.81
CA LYS A 384 22.33 -13.64 11.36
C LYS A 384 22.34 -12.59 10.25
N GLU A 385 21.33 -11.71 10.22
CA GLU A 385 21.31 -10.54 9.32
C GLU A 385 22.04 -9.35 9.97
N ASP A 386 22.70 -8.54 9.16
CA ASP A 386 23.23 -7.24 9.58
C ASP A 386 22.16 -6.15 9.45
N LEU A 387 22.15 -5.20 10.38
CA LEU A 387 21.26 -4.05 10.32
C LEU A 387 21.79 -3.02 9.32
N ILE A 388 20.92 -2.56 8.42
CA ILE A 388 21.26 -1.52 7.44
C ILE A 388 20.58 -0.21 7.85
N GLN A 389 21.31 0.89 7.67
CA GLN A 389 20.76 2.22 7.88
C GLN A 389 19.75 2.55 6.78
N VAL A 390 18.52 2.81 7.19
CA VAL A 390 17.41 3.18 6.30
C VAL A 390 17.06 4.65 6.45
N LEU A 391 16.56 5.26 5.37
CA LEU A 391 16.04 6.63 5.44
C LEU A 391 14.75 6.66 6.26
N GLN A 392 14.72 7.47 7.31
CA GLN A 392 13.51 7.76 8.07
C GLN A 392 12.98 9.15 7.75
N ILE A 393 11.68 9.25 7.52
CA ILE A 393 10.98 10.50 7.26
C ILE A 393 10.15 10.87 8.48
N ASP A 394 10.29 12.11 8.94
CA ASP A 394 9.44 12.69 9.98
C ASP A 394 8.15 13.23 9.34
N ASN A 395 7.11 12.40 9.31
CA ASN A 395 5.79 12.73 8.77
C ASN A 395 5.18 13.96 9.46
N GLN A 396 5.30 14.07 10.78
CA GLN A 396 4.67 15.14 11.56
C GLN A 396 5.25 16.50 11.15
N GLN A 397 6.57 16.59 11.04
CA GLN A 397 7.25 17.80 10.58
C GLN A 397 6.84 18.15 9.14
N VAL A 398 6.84 17.17 8.23
CA VAL A 398 6.48 17.42 6.82
C VAL A 398 5.04 17.89 6.70
N ARG A 399 4.11 17.22 7.38
CA ARG A 399 2.69 17.57 7.38
C ARG A 399 2.44 18.97 7.92
N GLN A 400 3.04 19.31 9.06
CA GLN A 400 2.87 20.64 9.65
C GLN A 400 3.35 21.74 8.70
N GLN A 401 4.48 21.54 8.03
CA GLN A 401 5.01 22.47 7.05
C GLN A 401 4.08 22.64 5.84
N GLN A 402 3.52 21.56 5.33
CA GLN A 402 2.55 21.63 4.23
C GLN A 402 1.27 22.35 4.64
N ILE A 403 0.74 22.07 5.83
CA ILE A 403 -0.42 22.79 6.38
C ILE A 403 -0.14 24.29 6.48
N ASP A 404 1.03 24.68 6.97
CA ASP A 404 1.40 26.09 7.12
C ASP A 404 1.53 26.78 5.75
N LYS A 405 2.05 26.09 4.73
CA LYS A 405 2.06 26.59 3.35
C LYS A 405 0.64 26.76 2.79
N ILE A 406 -0.23 25.76 2.93
CA ILE A 406 -1.62 25.83 2.47
C ILE A 406 -2.32 27.04 3.10
N LYS A 407 -2.20 27.21 4.43
CA LYS A 407 -2.78 28.36 5.15
C LYS A 407 -2.28 29.69 4.59
N LYS A 408 -0.97 29.81 4.39
CA LYS A 408 -0.35 31.02 3.83
C LYS A 408 -0.88 31.33 2.43
N ILE A 409 -0.98 30.33 1.55
CA ILE A 409 -1.48 30.51 0.18
C ILE A 409 -2.97 30.87 0.17
N LYS A 410 -3.79 30.19 0.96
CA LYS A 410 -5.23 30.51 1.09
C LYS A 410 -5.48 31.94 1.59
N GLN A 411 -4.60 32.49 2.43
CA GLN A 411 -4.69 33.89 2.89
C GLN A 411 -4.28 34.92 1.84
N GLN A 412 -3.41 34.55 0.88
CA GLN A 412 -2.79 35.50 -0.06
C GLN A 412 -3.44 35.50 -1.45
N ARG A 413 -4.13 34.41 -1.82
CA ARG A 413 -4.73 34.25 -3.15
C ARG A 413 -5.99 35.09 -3.33
N ASN A 414 -6.34 35.34 -4.59
CA ASN A 414 -7.63 35.97 -4.94
C ASN A 414 -8.75 34.92 -4.87
N GLN A 415 -9.55 34.95 -3.81
CA GLN A 415 -10.60 33.96 -3.59
C GLN A 415 -11.69 34.00 -4.67
N SER A 416 -12.09 35.19 -5.15
CA SER A 416 -13.09 35.29 -6.23
C SER A 416 -12.61 34.61 -7.52
N LYS A 417 -11.31 34.69 -7.84
CA LYS A 417 -10.75 34.01 -9.01
C LYS A 417 -10.68 32.49 -8.83
N VAL A 418 -10.39 32.04 -7.61
CA VAL A 418 -10.42 30.61 -7.25
C VAL A 418 -11.83 30.06 -7.46
N ASP A 419 -12.85 30.72 -6.91
CA ASP A 419 -14.25 30.29 -7.01
C ASP A 419 -14.70 30.18 -8.47
N GLU A 420 -14.36 31.19 -9.29
CA GLU A 420 -14.63 31.20 -10.74
C GLU A 420 -13.96 30.01 -11.46
N CYS A 421 -12.70 29.73 -11.13
CA CYS A 421 -11.95 28.64 -11.77
C CYS A 421 -12.48 27.25 -11.37
N LEU A 422 -12.88 27.08 -10.11
CA LEU A 422 -13.46 25.83 -9.62
C LEU A 422 -14.87 25.60 -10.20
N GLU A 423 -15.70 26.64 -10.34
CA GLU A 423 -17.01 26.47 -10.99
C GLU A 423 -16.87 26.15 -12.48
N ASN A 424 -15.95 26.80 -13.19
CA ASN A 424 -15.68 26.46 -14.59
C ASN A 424 -15.22 24.98 -14.76
N LEU A 425 -14.44 24.43 -13.80
CA LEU A 425 -14.12 23.00 -13.79
C LEU A 425 -15.37 22.13 -13.63
N ARG A 426 -16.30 22.50 -12.74
CA ARG A 426 -17.58 21.80 -12.54
C ARG A 426 -18.46 21.86 -13.79
N GLU A 427 -18.56 23.02 -14.45
CA GLU A 427 -19.31 23.19 -15.68
C GLU A 427 -18.79 22.28 -16.81
N ILE A 428 -17.47 22.26 -17.03
CA ILE A 428 -16.83 21.40 -18.04
C ILE A 428 -16.98 19.91 -17.67
N ALA A 429 -16.98 19.57 -16.38
CA ALA A 429 -17.21 18.21 -15.91
C ALA A 429 -18.66 17.74 -16.16
N ARG A 430 -19.65 18.62 -15.97
CA ARG A 430 -21.08 18.34 -16.23
C ARG A 430 -21.40 18.24 -17.72
N ASP A 431 -20.65 18.95 -18.57
CA ASP A 431 -20.93 19.03 -19.98
C ASP A 431 -20.71 17.70 -20.72
N LYS A 432 -21.80 17.15 -21.25
CA LYS A 432 -21.80 15.92 -22.06
C LYS A 432 -21.54 16.17 -23.54
N SER A 433 -21.59 17.43 -24.00
CA SER A 433 -21.30 17.78 -25.41
C SER A 433 -19.80 17.72 -25.72
N GLY A 434 -18.96 17.77 -24.69
CA GLY A 434 -17.49 17.75 -24.83
C GLY A 434 -16.88 19.13 -25.12
N SER A 435 -17.63 20.20 -24.87
CA SER A 435 -17.13 21.57 -24.94
C SER A 435 -16.23 21.89 -23.74
N GLY A 436 -15.17 22.69 -23.99
CA GLY A 436 -14.12 22.93 -23.00
C GLY A 436 -13.11 21.78 -22.86
N ASN A 437 -12.12 22.00 -22.00
CA ASN A 437 -11.02 21.07 -21.74
C ASN A 437 -10.61 21.13 -20.27
N LEU A 438 -10.65 19.98 -19.58
CA LEU A 438 -10.35 19.92 -18.15
C LEU A 438 -8.90 20.27 -17.80
N LEU A 439 -7.91 19.96 -18.65
CA LEU A 439 -6.52 20.34 -18.40
C LEU A 439 -6.32 21.85 -18.56
N GLU A 440 -6.92 22.47 -19.58
CA GLU A 440 -6.87 23.93 -19.75
C GLU A 440 -7.49 24.65 -18.54
N ALA A 441 -8.65 24.19 -18.07
CA ALA A 441 -9.29 24.72 -16.87
C ALA A 441 -8.44 24.47 -15.61
N GLY A 442 -7.83 23.28 -15.50
CA GLY A 442 -6.90 22.93 -14.42
C GLY A 442 -5.68 23.86 -14.38
N ILE A 443 -5.10 24.21 -15.52
CA ILE A 443 -3.98 25.16 -15.62
C ILE A 443 -4.41 26.56 -15.14
N LYS A 444 -5.62 27.01 -15.49
CA LYS A 444 -6.17 28.28 -14.99
C LYS A 444 -6.36 28.25 -13.46
N ALA A 445 -6.89 27.15 -12.93
CA ALA A 445 -7.06 26.93 -11.49
C ALA A 445 -5.72 26.90 -10.73
N ALA A 446 -4.73 26.14 -11.24
CA ALA A 446 -3.38 26.10 -10.66
C ALA A 446 -2.73 27.49 -10.63
N ARG A 447 -2.89 28.28 -11.70
CA ARG A 447 -2.39 29.67 -11.77
C ARG A 447 -3.07 30.59 -10.76
N ALA A 448 -4.35 30.36 -10.48
CA ALA A 448 -5.12 31.05 -9.43
C ALA A 448 -4.81 30.56 -8.01
N ARG A 449 -3.86 29.61 -7.85
CA ARG A 449 -3.49 28.99 -6.56
C ARG A 449 -4.66 28.24 -5.91
N CYS A 450 -5.50 27.62 -6.73
CA CYS A 450 -6.32 26.50 -6.25
C CYS A 450 -5.40 25.36 -5.78
N THR A 451 -5.77 24.69 -4.71
CA THR A 451 -5.04 23.52 -4.23
C THR A 451 -5.32 22.29 -5.08
N LEU A 452 -4.48 21.26 -4.94
CA LEU A 452 -4.68 19.97 -5.58
C LEU A 452 -5.99 19.34 -5.13
N GLY A 453 -6.27 19.37 -3.83
CA GLY A 453 -7.50 18.90 -3.23
C GLY A 453 -8.73 19.67 -3.72
N GLU A 454 -8.67 21.00 -3.86
CA GLU A 454 -9.79 21.80 -4.38
C GLU A 454 -10.12 21.47 -5.85
N ILE A 455 -9.10 21.31 -6.70
CA ILE A 455 -9.29 20.92 -8.11
C ILE A 455 -9.87 19.50 -8.18
N SER A 456 -9.35 18.56 -7.39
CA SER A 456 -9.86 17.19 -7.32
C SER A 456 -11.30 17.14 -6.80
N GLN A 457 -11.61 17.89 -5.74
CA GLN A 457 -12.94 17.94 -5.15
C GLN A 457 -13.97 18.53 -6.12
N ALA A 458 -13.62 19.58 -6.88
CA ALA A 458 -14.52 20.15 -7.88
C ALA A 458 -14.96 19.13 -8.95
N LEU A 459 -14.08 18.20 -9.32
CA LEU A 459 -14.43 17.11 -10.23
C LEU A 459 -15.17 15.98 -9.53
N GLU A 460 -14.80 15.67 -8.28
CA GLU A 460 -15.46 14.70 -7.43
C GLU A 460 -16.93 15.04 -7.18
N ASP A 461 -17.28 16.32 -7.01
CA ASP A 461 -18.65 16.80 -6.86
C ASP A 461 -19.58 16.37 -8.02
N ILE A 462 -19.01 16.09 -9.20
CA ILE A 462 -19.74 15.70 -10.41
C ILE A 462 -19.55 14.22 -10.75
N PHE A 463 -18.33 13.70 -10.62
CA PHE A 463 -17.98 12.35 -11.04
C PHE A 463 -18.08 11.30 -9.94
N CYS A 464 -18.18 11.72 -8.68
CA CYS A 464 -18.04 10.89 -7.48
C CYS A 464 -16.66 10.23 -7.37
N ARG A 465 -16.39 9.56 -6.24
CA ARG A 465 -15.24 8.66 -6.08
C ARG A 465 -15.60 7.22 -6.42
N HIS A 466 -14.65 6.50 -7.02
CA HIS A 466 -14.79 5.08 -7.29
C HIS A 466 -14.61 4.23 -6.02
N VAL A 467 -15.48 3.25 -5.85
CA VAL A 467 -15.38 2.20 -4.84
C VAL A 467 -15.21 0.87 -5.57
N ALA A 468 -14.09 0.18 -5.33
CA ALA A 468 -13.82 -1.10 -5.98
C ALA A 468 -14.54 -2.25 -5.27
N GLU A 469 -15.10 -3.16 -6.05
CA GLU A 469 -15.59 -4.44 -5.56
C GLU A 469 -14.43 -5.43 -5.39
N SER A 470 -14.37 -6.09 -4.24
CA SER A 470 -13.34 -7.06 -3.91
C SER A 470 -13.82 -8.47 -4.25
N ARG A 471 -13.17 -9.12 -5.22
CA ARG A 471 -13.33 -10.56 -5.48
C ARG A 471 -12.11 -11.33 -4.96
N LEU A 472 -12.30 -12.60 -4.61
CA LEU A 472 -11.25 -13.45 -4.06
C LEU A 472 -11.00 -14.64 -5.00
N VAL A 473 -9.74 -14.88 -5.32
CA VAL A 473 -9.31 -16.12 -5.99
C VAL A 473 -9.38 -17.28 -4.99
N SER A 474 -9.91 -18.43 -5.41
CA SER A 474 -9.90 -19.66 -4.61
C SER A 474 -9.36 -20.83 -5.42
N GLY A 475 -8.67 -21.75 -4.73
CA GLY A 475 -8.12 -23.01 -5.21
C GLY A 475 -6.68 -22.92 -5.72
N ALA A 476 -6.25 -21.74 -6.18
CA ALA A 476 -4.98 -21.57 -6.89
C ALA A 476 -3.74 -21.86 -6.01
N TYR A 477 -3.76 -21.42 -4.75
CA TYR A 477 -2.66 -21.63 -3.81
C TYR A 477 -2.56 -23.12 -3.46
N LYS A 478 -3.66 -23.71 -3.00
CA LYS A 478 -3.70 -25.12 -2.57
C LYS A 478 -3.37 -26.10 -3.69
N GLN A 479 -3.89 -25.88 -4.90
CA GLN A 479 -3.59 -26.75 -6.04
C GLN A 479 -2.09 -26.78 -6.35
N THR A 480 -1.45 -25.61 -6.38
CA THR A 480 -0.02 -25.50 -6.71
C THR A 480 0.88 -26.06 -5.60
N PHE A 481 0.47 -25.88 -4.35
CA PHE A 481 1.18 -26.43 -3.19
C PHE A 481 1.06 -27.96 -3.13
N ASN A 482 -0.09 -28.53 -3.47
CA ASN A 482 -0.35 -29.98 -3.49
C ASN A 482 0.49 -30.75 -4.52
N ASP A 483 0.92 -30.10 -5.59
CA ASP A 483 1.87 -30.69 -6.54
C ASP A 483 3.31 -30.72 -5.98
N GLY A 484 3.49 -30.37 -4.71
CA GLY A 484 4.75 -30.10 -4.03
C GLY A 484 5.29 -31.23 -3.17
N LYS A 485 6.46 -31.00 -2.56
CA LYS A 485 7.11 -31.99 -1.69
C LYS A 485 6.58 -31.96 -0.25
N ASN A 486 5.93 -30.86 0.16
CA ASN A 486 5.49 -30.62 1.55
C ASN A 486 3.99 -30.89 1.79
N ASN A 487 3.38 -31.83 1.07
CA ASN A 487 1.94 -32.14 1.18
C ASN A 487 1.48 -32.50 2.59
N ASP A 488 2.36 -33.06 3.41
CA ASP A 488 2.06 -33.43 4.79
C ASP A 488 1.73 -32.21 5.67
N GLU A 489 2.34 -31.05 5.42
CA GLU A 489 2.10 -29.82 6.19
C GLU A 489 0.75 -29.18 5.87
N LEU A 490 0.39 -29.15 4.58
CA LEU A 490 -0.91 -28.64 4.15
C LEU A 490 -2.04 -29.52 4.70
N LYS A 491 -1.80 -30.84 4.73
CA LYS A 491 -2.72 -31.81 5.32
C LYS A 491 -2.87 -31.59 6.82
N GLN A 492 -1.77 -31.38 7.56
CA GLN A 492 -1.83 -31.06 8.98
C GLN A 492 -2.69 -29.82 9.26
N VAL A 493 -2.49 -28.73 8.52
CA VAL A 493 -3.30 -27.52 8.70
C VAL A 493 -4.77 -27.74 8.36
N THR A 494 -5.06 -28.48 7.28
CA THR A 494 -6.44 -28.79 6.90
C THR A 494 -7.14 -29.65 7.96
N ASP A 495 -6.48 -30.70 8.46
CA ASP A 495 -6.99 -31.59 9.51
C ASP A 495 -7.30 -30.81 10.80
N ARG A 496 -6.51 -29.77 11.07
CA ARG A 496 -6.67 -28.88 12.21
C ARG A 496 -7.84 -27.93 12.07
N VAL A 497 -8.03 -27.32 10.90
CA VAL A 497 -9.22 -26.51 10.60
C VAL A 497 -10.49 -27.35 10.70
N GLU A 498 -10.45 -28.61 10.23
CA GLU A 498 -11.56 -29.56 10.39
C GLU A 498 -11.82 -29.91 11.87
N LYS A 499 -10.77 -30.07 12.67
CA LYS A 499 -10.92 -30.27 14.12
C LYS A 499 -11.49 -29.03 14.82
N PHE A 500 -11.10 -27.82 14.40
CA PHE A 500 -11.71 -26.57 14.87
C PHE A 500 -13.21 -26.53 14.57
N LEU A 501 -13.60 -26.84 13.32
CA LEU A 501 -14.99 -26.90 12.90
C LEU A 501 -15.81 -27.88 13.77
N LYS A 502 -15.26 -29.05 14.08
CA LYS A 502 -15.90 -30.05 14.96
C LYS A 502 -16.08 -29.56 16.40
N ILE A 503 -15.13 -28.79 16.93
CA ILE A 503 -15.17 -28.29 18.31
C ILE A 503 -16.10 -27.07 18.44
N ASP A 504 -16.00 -26.13 17.50
CA ASP A 504 -16.67 -24.83 17.59
C ASP A 504 -17.99 -24.74 16.81
N GLY A 505 -18.33 -25.77 16.03
CA GLY A 505 -19.54 -25.79 15.20
C GLY A 505 -19.51 -24.83 14.01
N ARG A 506 -18.37 -24.16 13.76
CA ARG A 506 -18.17 -23.23 12.64
C ARG A 506 -16.70 -23.17 12.22
N ARG A 507 -16.44 -22.66 11.01
CA ARG A 507 -15.08 -22.44 10.52
C ARG A 507 -14.38 -21.30 11.28
N PRO A 508 -13.04 -21.30 11.35
CA PRO A 508 -12.30 -20.16 11.86
C PRO A 508 -12.47 -18.97 10.90
N ARG A 509 -12.79 -17.79 11.45
CA ARG A 509 -13.11 -16.58 10.67
C ARG A 509 -12.05 -15.50 10.88
N ILE A 510 -11.62 -14.84 9.80
CA ILE A 510 -10.57 -13.81 9.78
C ILE A 510 -10.97 -12.62 8.90
N LEU A 511 -10.69 -11.40 9.37
CA LEU A 511 -10.80 -10.15 8.60
C LEU A 511 -9.41 -9.71 8.13
N VAL A 512 -9.26 -9.49 6.82
CA VAL A 512 -8.07 -8.90 6.20
C VAL A 512 -8.38 -7.44 5.87
N ALA A 513 -7.88 -6.51 6.69
CA ALA A 513 -8.21 -5.08 6.59
C ALA A 513 -7.11 -4.24 5.93
N LYS A 514 -7.53 -3.15 5.25
CA LYS A 514 -6.68 -2.09 4.69
C LYS A 514 -7.15 -0.73 5.20
N VAL A 515 -6.23 0.08 5.73
CA VAL A 515 -6.54 1.36 6.39
C VAL A 515 -5.65 2.46 5.81
N GLY A 516 -6.13 3.70 5.78
CA GLY A 516 -5.38 4.83 5.21
C GLY A 516 -5.35 4.79 3.68
N GLN A 517 -4.39 5.47 3.04
CA GLN A 517 -4.33 5.51 1.58
C GLN A 517 -3.56 4.35 0.93
N ASP A 518 -3.13 3.36 1.72
CA ASP A 518 -2.32 2.24 1.22
C ASP A 518 -3.08 1.33 0.25
N GLY A 519 -2.71 1.42 -1.03
CA GLY A 519 -3.27 0.65 -2.13
C GLY A 519 -2.65 -0.74 -2.34
N HIS A 520 -1.60 -1.13 -1.60
CA HIS A 520 -0.98 -2.45 -1.80
C HIS A 520 -1.90 -3.56 -1.30
N ASP A 521 -2.34 -4.43 -2.22
CA ASP A 521 -3.28 -5.51 -1.91
C ASP A 521 -2.76 -6.93 -2.22
N ARG A 522 -1.66 -7.10 -2.97
CA ARG A 522 -1.11 -8.42 -3.32
C ARG A 522 -0.95 -9.35 -2.11
N GLY A 523 -0.27 -8.89 -1.05
CA GLY A 523 -0.06 -9.69 0.15
C GLY A 523 -1.37 -10.02 0.88
N ALA A 524 -2.27 -9.05 1.00
CA ALA A 524 -3.59 -9.24 1.60
C ALA A 524 -4.42 -10.28 0.83
N LYS A 525 -4.40 -10.21 -0.51
CA LYS A 525 -5.14 -11.10 -1.41
C LYS A 525 -4.58 -12.52 -1.42
N VAL A 526 -3.26 -12.68 -1.45
CA VAL A 526 -2.62 -14.01 -1.38
C VAL A 526 -2.91 -14.68 -0.05
N ILE A 527 -2.84 -13.94 1.07
CA ILE A 527 -3.21 -14.47 2.39
C ILE A 527 -4.69 -14.84 2.42
N ALA A 528 -5.58 -13.95 1.98
CA ALA A 528 -7.02 -14.24 1.95
C ALA A 528 -7.33 -15.50 1.14
N SER A 529 -6.69 -15.65 -0.03
CA SER A 529 -6.86 -16.80 -0.92
C SER A 529 -6.35 -18.09 -0.27
N ALA A 530 -5.14 -18.07 0.28
CA ALA A 530 -4.55 -19.23 0.96
C ALA A 530 -5.37 -19.67 2.18
N PHE A 531 -5.84 -18.73 3.01
CA PHE A 531 -6.68 -19.04 4.17
C PHE A 531 -8.03 -19.63 3.78
N SER A 532 -8.66 -19.07 2.74
CA SER A 532 -9.90 -19.62 2.18
C SER A 532 -9.69 -21.06 1.71
N ASP A 533 -8.59 -21.34 1.00
CA ASP A 533 -8.25 -22.68 0.50
C ASP A 533 -7.97 -23.70 1.63
N LEU A 534 -7.50 -23.20 2.78
CA LEU A 534 -7.26 -23.97 4.00
C LEU A 534 -8.52 -24.19 4.84
N GLY A 535 -9.66 -23.57 4.49
CA GLY A 535 -10.95 -23.79 5.13
C GLY A 535 -11.38 -22.72 6.14
N PHE A 536 -10.72 -21.55 6.15
CA PHE A 536 -11.19 -20.38 6.92
C PHE A 536 -12.37 -19.70 6.22
N GLU A 537 -13.21 -19.02 7.00
CA GLU A 537 -14.09 -17.97 6.51
C GLU A 537 -13.28 -16.66 6.48
N VAL A 538 -13.19 -16.02 5.32
CA VAL A 538 -12.33 -14.85 5.11
C VAL A 538 -13.17 -13.66 4.66
N ASP A 539 -13.15 -12.59 5.46
CA ASP A 539 -13.68 -11.28 5.08
C ASP A 539 -12.55 -10.37 4.62
N ILE A 540 -12.76 -9.61 3.55
CA ILE A 540 -11.78 -8.65 3.02
C ILE A 540 -12.35 -7.26 3.20
N GLY A 541 -11.68 -6.43 3.99
CA GLY A 541 -12.07 -5.03 4.17
C GLY A 541 -11.90 -4.23 2.88
N PRO A 542 -12.74 -3.21 2.65
CA PRO A 542 -12.56 -2.31 1.51
C PRO A 542 -11.24 -1.54 1.61
N LEU A 543 -10.69 -1.15 0.46
CA LEU A 543 -9.57 -0.22 0.40
C LEU A 543 -9.98 1.15 0.96
N PHE A 544 -9.02 1.86 1.53
CA PHE A 544 -9.19 3.23 2.00
C PHE A 544 -10.22 3.41 3.10
N ALA A 545 -10.40 2.41 3.96
CA ALA A 545 -11.24 2.56 5.14
C ALA A 545 -10.72 3.71 6.03
N ILE A 546 -11.64 4.57 6.46
CA ILE A 546 -11.36 5.83 7.17
C ILE A 546 -12.02 5.82 8.54
N ARG A 547 -11.41 6.53 9.48
CA ARG A 547 -11.86 6.78 10.85
C ARG A 547 -13.12 7.67 11.00
N LYS A 548 -13.79 8.09 9.92
CA LYS A 548 -14.99 8.94 9.95
C LYS A 548 -15.94 8.60 8.79
N MET A 549 -17.22 8.41 9.15
CA MET A 549 -18.34 8.09 8.25
C MET A 549 -18.64 9.20 7.23
N ASP A 550 -19.19 8.77 6.09
CA ASP A 550 -19.88 9.55 5.07
C ASP A 550 -21.32 9.85 5.57
N PRO A 551 -21.96 10.99 5.22
CA PRO A 551 -23.29 11.38 5.75
C PRO A 551 -24.49 10.56 5.27
N TYR A 552 -24.30 9.45 4.54
CA TYR A 552 -25.38 8.63 4.00
C TYR A 552 -25.70 7.41 4.87
N ASP A 553 -25.75 7.58 6.19
CA ASP A 553 -26.21 6.51 7.08
C ASP A 553 -27.16 7.03 8.18
N ASP A 554 -28.33 6.41 8.22
CA ASP A 554 -29.58 6.86 8.83
C ASP A 554 -29.65 6.49 10.33
N MET A 555 -28.66 6.89 11.15
CA MET A 555 -28.62 6.51 12.58
C MET A 555 -28.23 7.66 13.55
N ASN A 556 -29.22 8.48 13.90
CA ASN A 556 -29.17 9.54 14.92
C ASN A 556 -29.10 9.04 16.38
N ARG A 557 -28.02 8.35 16.82
CA ARG A 557 -27.90 7.84 18.21
C ARG A 557 -26.70 8.34 19.04
N VAL A 558 -25.82 9.13 18.43
CA VAL A 558 -24.62 9.68 19.09
C VAL A 558 -24.55 11.18 18.81
N LEU A 559 -24.44 12.00 19.86
CA LEU A 559 -24.34 13.46 19.75
C LEU A 559 -22.98 13.95 20.22
N ILE A 560 -22.32 14.71 19.34
CA ILE A 560 -21.03 15.36 19.58
C ILE A 560 -21.26 16.87 19.47
N THR A 561 -21.16 17.59 20.58
CA THR A 561 -21.42 19.04 20.59
C THR A 561 -20.12 19.82 20.64
N ASN A 562 -19.97 20.83 19.76
CA ASN A 562 -18.92 21.84 19.88
C ASN A 562 -19.56 23.12 20.44
N ASP A 563 -19.13 23.53 21.63
CA ASP A 563 -19.48 24.77 22.34
C ASP A 563 -20.97 25.03 22.57
N VAL A 564 -21.42 24.72 23.79
CA VAL A 564 -22.79 24.96 24.25
C VAL A 564 -22.73 25.77 25.54
N ASP A 565 -23.15 27.03 25.46
CA ASP A 565 -23.24 27.92 26.61
C ASP A 565 -24.45 27.54 27.49
N SER A 566 -24.41 27.92 28.77
CA SER A 566 -25.33 27.45 29.83
C SER A 566 -26.85 27.67 29.61
N GLN A 567 -27.26 28.35 28.53
CA GLN A 567 -28.67 28.55 28.15
C GLN A 567 -29.29 27.43 27.27
N CYS A 568 -28.53 26.39 26.89
CA CYS A 568 -29.01 25.40 25.93
C CYS A 568 -29.71 24.17 26.52
N VAL A 569 -29.76 24.01 27.85
CA VAL A 569 -30.35 22.82 28.48
C VAL A 569 -31.85 22.71 28.16
N ASP A 570 -32.59 23.83 28.21
CA ASP A 570 -34.03 23.83 27.91
C ASP A 570 -34.32 23.64 26.40
N MET A 571 -33.41 24.07 25.53
CA MET A 571 -33.52 23.96 24.07
C MET A 571 -33.14 22.56 23.55
N LEU A 572 -32.22 21.87 24.23
CA LEU A 572 -31.82 20.49 23.94
C LEU A 572 -32.88 19.49 24.43
N ILE A 573 -33.55 19.76 25.56
CA ILE A 573 -34.69 18.97 26.05
C ILE A 573 -35.88 19.07 25.07
N ALA A 574 -36.11 20.23 24.45
CA ALA A 574 -37.19 20.45 23.50
C ALA A 574 -37.04 19.70 22.15
N ASN A 575 -35.84 19.22 21.79
CA ASN A 575 -35.51 18.65 20.47
C ASN A 575 -35.21 17.13 20.48
N GLY A 576 -35.66 16.36 21.48
CA GLY A 576 -35.66 14.89 21.41
C GLY A 576 -34.47 14.16 22.07
N PHE A 577 -33.90 14.71 23.13
CA PHE A 577 -32.76 14.14 23.87
C PHE A 577 -33.05 12.82 24.62
N SER A 578 -34.29 12.30 24.60
CA SER A 578 -34.67 11.05 25.29
C SER A 578 -34.12 9.77 24.63
N GLU A 579 -33.62 9.85 23.40
CA GLU A 579 -33.14 8.73 22.59
C GLU A 579 -31.60 8.56 22.61
N LEU A 580 -30.88 9.36 23.39
CA LEU A 580 -29.41 9.43 23.35
C LEU A 580 -28.74 8.29 24.15
N ASP A 581 -27.85 7.51 23.53
CA ASP A 581 -27.07 6.45 24.20
C ASP A 581 -25.69 6.95 24.69
N ILE A 582 -25.06 7.87 23.96
CA ILE A 582 -23.68 8.34 24.22
C ILE A 582 -23.58 9.85 23.99
N LEU A 583 -22.99 10.57 24.97
CA LEU A 583 -22.79 12.01 24.95
C LEU A 583 -21.29 12.36 25.02
N ILE A 584 -20.75 13.02 23.99
CA ILE A 584 -19.33 13.45 23.98
C ILE A 584 -19.24 14.97 24.09
N VAL A 585 -18.53 15.46 25.11
CA VAL A 585 -18.46 16.88 25.50
C VAL A 585 -17.02 17.40 25.54
N ARG A 586 -16.83 18.68 25.19
CA ARG A 586 -15.54 19.39 25.21
C ARG A 586 -15.43 20.37 26.38
N ILE A 587 -14.24 20.98 26.55
CA ILE A 587 -13.76 21.73 27.72
C ILE A 587 -14.78 22.67 28.40
N ALA A 588 -15.64 23.37 27.66
CA ALA A 588 -16.57 24.37 28.23
C ALA A 588 -17.95 23.82 28.62
N THR A 589 -18.31 22.61 28.20
CA THR A 589 -19.67 22.06 28.33
C THR A 589 -19.89 21.43 29.71
N LYS A 590 -20.90 21.92 30.45
CA LYS A 590 -21.28 21.38 31.77
C LYS A 590 -22.38 20.34 31.65
N VAL A 591 -22.08 19.09 32.02
CA VAL A 591 -23.06 18.01 32.14
C VAL A 591 -23.52 17.94 33.61
N THR A 592 -24.63 18.59 33.93
CA THR A 592 -25.19 18.61 35.29
C THR A 592 -26.16 17.44 35.52
N ASN A 593 -26.52 17.16 36.78
CA ASN A 593 -27.57 16.17 37.12
C ASN A 593 -28.89 16.40 36.36
N ALA A 594 -29.25 17.65 36.02
CA ALA A 594 -30.45 17.95 35.24
C ALA A 594 -30.36 17.40 33.80
N VAL A 595 -29.18 17.50 33.16
CA VAL A 595 -28.91 16.95 31.82
C VAL A 595 -28.96 15.42 31.85
N ILE A 596 -28.36 14.82 32.87
CA ILE A 596 -28.34 13.37 33.08
C ILE A 596 -29.77 12.82 33.29
N LYS A 597 -30.61 13.50 34.08
CA LYS A 597 -32.02 13.10 34.29
C LYS A 597 -32.90 13.25 33.06
N ALA A 598 -32.61 14.22 32.19
CA ALA A 598 -33.35 14.41 30.95
C ALA A 598 -33.05 13.33 29.89
N SER A 599 -32.03 12.50 30.12
CA SER A 599 -31.51 11.52 29.15
C SER A 599 -31.57 10.09 29.74
N PRO A 600 -32.76 9.49 29.89
CA PRO A 600 -32.94 8.23 30.63
C PRO A 600 -32.26 7.01 30.00
N ARG A 601 -31.83 7.11 28.73
CA ARG A 601 -31.11 6.05 28.00
C ARG A 601 -29.60 6.27 27.91
N LEU A 602 -29.08 7.37 28.43
CA LEU A 602 -27.67 7.73 28.32
C LEU A 602 -26.82 6.75 29.12
N LYS A 603 -25.83 6.12 28.46
CA LYS A 603 -24.97 5.08 29.05
C LYS A 603 -23.53 5.53 29.21
N LEU A 604 -23.08 6.50 28.41
CA LEU A 604 -21.69 6.95 28.41
C LEU A 604 -21.56 8.46 28.19
N ILE A 605 -20.67 9.10 28.95
CA ILE A 605 -20.28 10.50 28.80
C ILE A 605 -18.77 10.59 28.58
N GLY A 606 -18.35 11.00 27.39
CA GLY A 606 -16.94 11.18 27.04
C GLY A 606 -16.51 12.63 27.14
N ARG A 607 -15.60 12.96 28.07
CA ARG A 607 -14.95 14.27 28.13
C ARG A 607 -13.66 14.26 27.32
N VAL A 608 -13.57 15.19 26.37
CA VAL A 608 -12.35 15.46 25.62
C VAL A 608 -11.58 16.58 26.35
N GLY A 609 -10.50 16.22 27.06
CA GLY A 609 -9.71 17.15 27.90
C GLY A 609 -9.09 16.52 29.16
N THR A 610 -8.55 17.33 30.07
CA THR A 610 -8.02 16.89 31.37
C THR A 610 -9.07 17.07 32.49
N GLY A 611 -9.19 16.07 33.39
CA GLY A 611 -10.12 16.06 34.52
C GLY A 611 -11.56 15.65 34.16
N ALA A 612 -12.49 15.55 35.11
CA ALA A 612 -13.92 15.33 34.84
C ALA A 612 -14.82 16.44 35.41
N ASP A 613 -14.24 17.58 35.78
CA ASP A 613 -14.83 18.63 36.62
C ASP A 613 -16.03 19.37 35.98
N SER A 614 -16.19 19.25 34.66
CA SER A 614 -17.36 19.77 33.95
C SER A 614 -18.53 18.77 33.89
N ILE A 615 -18.38 17.58 34.46
CA ILE A 615 -19.39 16.53 34.51
C ILE A 615 -19.75 16.26 35.97
N ASP A 616 -21.04 16.21 36.28
CA ASP A 616 -21.56 15.75 37.58
C ASP A 616 -21.40 14.22 37.68
N THR A 617 -20.18 13.79 38.00
CA THR A 617 -19.78 12.39 38.03
C THR A 617 -20.52 11.59 39.10
N GLU A 618 -20.94 12.20 40.20
CA GLU A 618 -21.79 11.56 41.21
C GLU A 618 -23.20 11.30 40.68
N ALA A 619 -23.80 12.26 39.95
CA ALA A 619 -25.08 12.03 39.27
C ALA A 619 -24.97 10.96 38.18
N ALA A 620 -23.90 10.99 37.36
CA ALA A 620 -23.67 10.01 36.31
C ALA A 620 -23.53 8.59 36.88
N THR A 621 -22.76 8.45 37.96
CA THR A 621 -22.57 7.17 38.67
C THR A 621 -23.89 6.65 39.25
N ARG A 622 -24.71 7.51 39.87
CA ARG A 622 -26.03 7.11 40.40
C ARG A 622 -27.00 6.62 39.33
N HIS A 623 -26.85 7.04 38.08
CA HIS A 623 -27.70 6.64 36.96
C HIS A 623 -27.06 5.53 36.10
N GLY A 624 -25.93 4.95 36.53
CA GLY A 624 -25.26 3.86 35.81
C GLY A 624 -24.56 4.28 34.52
N ILE A 625 -24.15 5.56 34.43
CA ILE A 625 -23.58 6.17 33.23
C ILE A 625 -22.06 6.26 33.38
N LEU A 626 -21.34 5.66 32.44
CA LEU A 626 -19.87 5.64 32.44
C LEU A 626 -19.30 7.00 32.01
N VAL A 627 -18.47 7.62 32.85
CA VAL A 627 -17.76 8.86 32.50
C VAL A 627 -16.32 8.55 32.14
N MET A 628 -15.93 8.84 30.90
CA MET A 628 -14.57 8.64 30.40
C MET A 628 -13.89 9.99 30.13
N ASN A 629 -12.60 10.10 30.43
CA ASN A 629 -11.82 11.32 30.21
C ASN A 629 -10.53 11.00 29.42
N THR A 630 -10.17 11.85 28.46
CA THR A 630 -9.00 11.66 27.57
C THR A 630 -8.05 12.87 27.60
N PRO A 631 -7.01 12.86 28.46
CA PRO A 631 -6.01 13.92 28.52
C PRO A 631 -5.21 14.06 27.21
N GLY A 632 -5.15 15.27 26.66
CA GLY A 632 -4.24 15.61 25.55
C GLY A 632 -4.63 15.07 24.16
N GLY A 633 -5.82 14.49 24.01
CA GLY A 633 -6.31 13.99 22.72
C GLY A 633 -6.99 15.07 21.88
N ASN A 634 -6.65 15.15 20.60
CA ASN A 634 -7.53 15.76 19.60
C ASN A 634 -8.53 14.69 19.15
N THR A 635 -9.78 15.10 18.94
CA THR A 635 -11.01 14.31 18.70
C THR A 635 -10.98 13.20 17.64
N LEU A 636 -9.91 13.04 16.86
CA LEU A 636 -9.80 11.95 15.90
C LEU A 636 -9.55 10.61 16.58
N SER A 637 -9.15 10.57 17.85
CA SER A 637 -8.88 9.32 18.56
C SER A 637 -10.12 8.46 18.95
N ALA A 638 -11.34 8.95 18.74
CA ALA A 638 -12.56 8.34 19.30
C ALA A 638 -13.61 7.85 18.27
N THR A 639 -13.29 7.69 16.98
CA THR A 639 -14.24 7.13 15.99
C THR A 639 -13.63 5.98 15.21
N ILE A 640 -13.46 4.82 15.84
CA ILE A 640 -13.27 3.56 15.11
C ILE A 640 -14.67 3.15 14.60
N GLY A 641 -14.84 3.07 13.28
CA GLY A 641 -16.13 2.89 12.62
C GLY A 641 -16.84 1.58 12.97
N TYR A 642 -18.12 1.72 13.31
CA TYR A 642 -19.02 0.69 13.84
C TYR A 642 -19.17 -0.58 12.95
N ASP A 643 -18.88 -0.50 11.65
CA ASP A 643 -18.91 -1.67 10.74
C ASP A 643 -17.76 -2.66 10.97
N GLN A 644 -16.59 -2.17 11.40
CA GLN A 644 -15.43 -3.02 11.74
C GLN A 644 -15.58 -3.63 13.15
N LEU A 645 -16.44 -3.04 13.99
CA LEU A 645 -16.71 -3.48 15.36
C LEU A 645 -17.72 -4.63 15.42
N LEU A 646 -18.75 -4.60 14.58
CA LEU A 646 -19.71 -5.71 14.46
C LEU A 646 -19.06 -7.02 13.97
N THR A 647 -17.91 -6.94 13.28
CA THR A 647 -17.10 -8.10 12.86
C THR A 647 -15.96 -8.45 13.84
N ALA A 648 -15.38 -7.47 14.54
CA ALA A 648 -14.35 -7.73 15.56
C ALA A 648 -14.90 -8.48 16.80
N GLU A 649 -16.16 -8.24 17.19
CA GLU A 649 -16.86 -9.00 18.24
C GLU A 649 -17.01 -10.50 17.90
N GLN A 650 -17.03 -10.85 16.61
CA GLN A 650 -17.19 -12.23 16.12
C GLN A 650 -15.88 -12.89 15.69
N SER A 651 -14.82 -12.10 15.54
CA SER A 651 -13.53 -12.53 15.01
C SER A 651 -12.72 -13.25 16.08
N HIS A 652 -12.19 -14.42 15.72
CA HIS A 652 -11.24 -15.14 16.58
C HIS A 652 -9.80 -14.63 16.40
N TYR A 653 -9.53 -14.01 15.25
CA TYR A 653 -8.20 -13.57 14.82
C TYR A 653 -8.29 -12.21 14.13
N ILE A 654 -7.36 -11.31 14.45
CA ILE A 654 -7.22 -10.00 13.80
C ILE A 654 -5.81 -9.90 13.23
N THR A 655 -5.70 -9.56 11.94
CA THR A 655 -4.41 -9.36 11.26
C THR A 655 -4.25 -7.92 10.77
N GLY A 656 -3.14 -7.27 11.13
CA GLY A 656 -2.85 -5.87 10.78
C GLY A 656 -1.87 -5.74 9.62
N HIS A 657 -2.33 -5.27 8.45
CA HIS A 657 -1.52 -5.08 7.23
C HIS A 657 -1.30 -3.59 6.90
N VAL A 658 -0.67 -2.87 7.82
CA VAL A 658 -0.44 -1.42 7.74
C VAL A 658 1.04 -1.07 7.95
N PRO A 659 1.58 0.00 7.34
CA PRO A 659 2.92 0.47 7.67
C PRO A 659 2.98 1.03 9.10
N PHE A 660 4.14 0.98 9.76
CA PHE A 660 4.36 1.67 11.04
C PHE A 660 4.61 3.16 10.81
N ILE A 661 3.65 3.97 11.24
CA ILE A 661 3.61 5.44 11.21
C ILE A 661 2.89 5.91 12.48
N GLU A 662 2.97 7.19 12.85
CA GLU A 662 2.32 7.70 14.07
C GLU A 662 0.80 7.41 14.08
N GLY A 663 0.13 7.51 12.93
CA GLY A 663 -1.31 7.20 12.80
C GLY A 663 -1.68 5.72 12.96
N THR A 664 -0.70 4.82 12.94
CA THR A 664 -0.89 3.38 13.16
C THR A 664 -0.14 2.88 14.40
N HIS A 665 0.57 3.78 15.11
CA HIS A 665 1.20 3.50 16.39
C HIS A 665 0.11 3.21 17.43
N TYR A 666 0.18 2.03 18.06
CA TYR A 666 -0.83 1.54 19.01
C TYR A 666 -2.23 1.46 18.41
N LEU A 667 -2.33 1.14 17.11
CA LEU A 667 -3.57 0.81 16.42
C LEU A 667 -4.35 -0.27 17.16
N ILE A 668 -3.66 -1.25 17.75
CA ILE A 668 -4.26 -2.24 18.65
C ILE A 668 -3.85 -1.91 20.08
N ASN A 669 -4.76 -1.30 20.84
CA ASN A 669 -4.58 -0.82 22.21
C ASN A 669 -5.66 -1.40 23.15
N ASP A 670 -5.70 -0.94 24.41
CA ASP A 670 -6.61 -1.49 25.44
C ASP A 670 -8.08 -1.38 25.00
N GLU A 671 -8.45 -0.27 24.36
CA GLU A 671 -9.79 -0.01 23.85
C GLU A 671 -10.16 -1.03 22.75
N VAL A 672 -9.31 -1.19 21.74
CA VAL A 672 -9.53 -2.17 20.65
C VAL A 672 -9.60 -3.60 21.19
N LEU A 673 -8.70 -3.97 22.11
CA LEU A 673 -8.66 -5.31 22.69
C LEU A 673 -9.90 -5.60 23.54
N SER A 674 -10.42 -4.61 24.26
CA SER A 674 -11.64 -4.74 25.08
C SER A 674 -12.90 -5.02 24.25
N LEU A 675 -12.93 -4.53 23.00
CA LEU A 675 -14.04 -4.67 22.07
C LEU A 675 -14.00 -6.01 21.30
N CYS A 676 -12.88 -6.71 21.34
CA CYS A 676 -12.74 -8.01 20.70
C CYS A 676 -13.42 -9.11 21.53
N LYS A 677 -13.74 -10.24 20.87
CA LYS A 677 -14.16 -11.46 21.57
C LYS A 677 -13.12 -11.83 22.63
N ARG A 678 -13.55 -12.19 23.85
CA ARG A 678 -12.65 -12.69 24.89
C ARG A 678 -11.84 -13.88 24.37
N GLY A 679 -10.52 -13.80 24.47
CA GLY A 679 -9.58 -14.76 23.89
C GLY A 679 -9.23 -14.47 22.42
N VAL A 680 -9.46 -13.25 21.93
CA VAL A 680 -9.01 -12.81 20.60
C VAL A 680 -7.51 -13.00 20.45
N LYS A 681 -7.08 -13.43 19.28
CA LYS A 681 -5.66 -13.61 18.97
C LYS A 681 -5.24 -12.60 17.92
N LEU A 682 -4.20 -11.85 18.23
CA LEU A 682 -3.64 -10.84 17.34
C LEU A 682 -2.53 -11.43 16.49
N ILE A 683 -2.54 -11.04 15.22
CA ILE A 683 -1.57 -11.46 14.21
C ILE A 683 -0.91 -10.19 13.68
N ASN A 684 0.30 -9.90 14.14
CA ASN A 684 1.02 -8.73 13.65
C ASN A 684 1.86 -9.09 12.42
N VAL A 685 1.40 -8.63 11.25
CA VAL A 685 2.10 -8.70 9.96
C VAL A 685 2.56 -7.30 9.50
N ALA A 686 2.46 -6.32 10.39
CA ALA A 686 2.94 -4.97 10.22
C ALA A 686 4.26 -4.73 10.98
N ARG A 687 4.89 -3.57 10.76
CA ARG A 687 6.14 -3.17 11.43
C ARG A 687 5.93 -2.96 12.95
N SER A 688 7.01 -2.99 13.75
CA SER A 688 6.94 -2.83 15.21
C SER A 688 6.28 -1.52 15.65
N GLY A 689 5.49 -1.53 16.72
CA GLY A 689 4.79 -0.37 17.29
C GLY A 689 3.31 -0.24 16.90
N ILE A 690 2.77 -1.13 16.06
CA ILE A 690 1.34 -1.14 15.69
C ILE A 690 0.43 -1.60 16.84
N ILE A 691 0.97 -2.42 17.73
CA ILE A 691 0.27 -2.95 18.91
C ILE A 691 0.88 -2.28 20.14
N ASP A 692 0.04 -1.77 21.03
CA ASP A 692 0.47 -1.33 22.35
C ASP A 692 0.84 -2.54 23.19
N GLU A 693 2.14 -2.72 23.44
CA GLU A 693 2.68 -3.87 24.17
C GLU A 693 2.16 -3.94 25.61
N LYS A 694 1.88 -2.79 26.22
CA LYS A 694 1.33 -2.72 27.58
C LYS A 694 -0.14 -3.12 27.60
N ALA A 695 -0.91 -2.65 26.63
CA ALA A 695 -2.31 -3.05 26.46
C ALA A 695 -2.43 -4.54 26.12
N LEU A 696 -1.56 -5.05 25.25
CA LEU A 696 -1.49 -6.46 24.92
C LEU A 696 -1.19 -7.30 26.17
N LEU A 697 -0.23 -6.88 26.99
CA LEU A 697 0.10 -7.55 28.25
C LEU A 697 -1.09 -7.57 29.21
N ASN A 698 -1.81 -6.45 29.33
CA ASN A 698 -3.04 -6.36 30.14
C ASN A 698 -4.14 -7.28 29.61
N ALA A 699 -4.32 -7.33 28.29
CA ALA A 699 -5.31 -8.18 27.64
C ALA A 699 -4.98 -9.67 27.80
N LEU A 700 -3.70 -10.05 27.75
CA LEU A 700 -3.23 -11.41 28.03
C LEU A 700 -3.49 -11.81 29.49
N ASN A 701 -3.18 -10.91 30.43
CA ASN A 701 -3.37 -11.16 31.86
C ASN A 701 -4.85 -11.27 32.26
N SER A 702 -5.74 -10.50 31.61
CA SER A 702 -7.19 -10.53 31.86
C SER A 702 -7.92 -11.67 31.12
N GLY A 703 -7.21 -12.39 30.23
CA GLY A 703 -7.78 -13.36 29.30
C GLY A 703 -8.65 -12.72 28.22
N GLN A 704 -8.61 -11.39 28.08
CA GLN A 704 -9.25 -10.65 27.00
C GLN A 704 -8.61 -10.98 25.65
N SER A 705 -7.29 -11.18 25.64
CA SER A 705 -6.52 -11.72 24.53
C SER A 705 -5.86 -13.04 24.94
N SER A 706 -5.65 -13.91 23.97
CA SER A 706 -4.79 -15.11 24.09
C SER A 706 -3.44 -14.83 23.41
N PRO A 707 -2.36 -15.59 23.69
CA PRO A 707 -1.01 -15.27 23.25
C PRO A 707 -0.95 -14.88 21.77
N HIS A 708 -0.31 -13.75 21.54
CA HIS A 708 -0.19 -13.13 20.23
C HIS A 708 0.69 -13.97 19.30
N LEU A 709 0.40 -13.92 17.99
CA LEU A 709 1.21 -14.53 16.96
C LEU A 709 1.88 -13.41 16.15
N GLY A 710 3.12 -13.09 16.50
CA GLY A 710 3.90 -12.11 15.76
C GLY A 710 4.52 -12.74 14.51
N VAL A 711 4.32 -12.14 13.34
CA VAL A 711 4.99 -12.55 12.09
C VAL A 711 6.28 -11.75 11.86
N SER A 712 6.81 -11.13 12.92
CA SER A 712 8.11 -10.45 12.89
C SER A 712 9.30 -11.41 12.94
N THR A 713 9.11 -12.70 13.23
CA THR A 713 10.21 -13.66 13.25
C THR A 713 10.49 -14.28 11.89
N ARG A 714 11.78 -14.49 11.67
CA ARG A 714 12.41 -15.15 10.51
C ARG A 714 11.76 -16.50 10.13
N GLU A 715 11.10 -17.22 11.04
CA GLU A 715 10.34 -18.44 10.71
C GLU A 715 8.98 -18.13 10.07
N ALA A 716 8.19 -17.22 10.64
CA ALA A 716 6.79 -17.02 10.27
C ALA A 716 6.62 -16.47 8.84
N GLN A 717 7.61 -15.72 8.33
CA GLN A 717 7.61 -15.21 6.96
C GLN A 717 7.75 -16.31 5.88
N LYS A 718 8.19 -17.51 6.24
CA LYS A 718 8.45 -18.61 5.28
C LYS A 718 7.18 -19.38 4.91
N ARG A 719 6.14 -19.33 5.77
CA ARG A 719 4.91 -20.13 5.68
C ARG A 719 3.74 -19.45 6.41
N VAL A 720 3.60 -18.13 6.23
CA VAL A 720 2.70 -17.28 7.03
C VAL A 720 1.32 -17.89 7.19
N ALA A 721 0.68 -18.38 6.12
CA ALA A 721 -0.67 -18.90 6.23
C ALA A 721 -0.78 -20.26 6.94
N ILE A 722 0.16 -21.17 6.68
CA ILE A 722 0.19 -22.53 7.21
C ILE A 722 0.61 -22.50 8.68
N ASP A 723 1.71 -21.84 9.01
CA ASP A 723 2.23 -21.75 10.38
C ASP A 723 1.29 -20.98 11.30
N LEU A 724 0.64 -19.93 10.76
CA LEU A 724 -0.37 -19.19 11.47
C LEU A 724 -1.58 -20.09 11.71
N ALA A 725 -2.18 -20.72 10.69
CA ALA A 725 -3.30 -21.64 10.87
C ALA A 725 -2.98 -22.82 11.82
N GLN A 726 -1.72 -23.29 11.81
CA GLN A 726 -1.18 -24.27 12.75
C GLN A 726 -1.18 -23.71 14.19
N GLN A 727 -0.49 -22.61 14.46
CA GLN A 727 -0.41 -22.00 15.80
C GLN A 727 -1.78 -21.58 16.36
N ILE A 728 -2.64 -21.04 15.48
CA ILE A 728 -4.04 -20.69 15.73
C ILE A 728 -4.79 -21.87 16.34
N THR A 729 -4.59 -23.07 15.80
CA THR A 729 -5.34 -24.25 16.18
C THR A 729 -4.74 -24.99 17.39
N ASP A 730 -3.43 -24.86 17.67
CA ASP A 730 -2.74 -25.64 18.72
C ASP A 730 -3.11 -25.09 20.09
N PHE A 731 -3.03 -23.77 20.18
CA PHE A 731 -3.39 -23.05 21.38
C PHE A 731 -4.82 -23.35 21.86
N LYS A 732 -5.76 -23.59 20.93
CA LYS A 732 -7.16 -23.84 21.30
C LYS A 732 -7.39 -25.29 21.76
N GLN A 733 -6.56 -26.23 21.33
CA GLN A 733 -6.71 -27.65 21.64
C GLN A 733 -5.96 -28.07 22.90
N GLU A 734 -4.78 -27.49 23.13
CA GLU A 734 -3.85 -27.95 24.18
C GLU A 734 -3.53 -26.87 25.21
N HIS A 735 -4.03 -25.64 25.04
CA HIS A 735 -3.64 -24.47 25.82
C HIS A 735 -2.12 -24.23 25.88
N SER A 736 -1.37 -24.82 24.94
CA SER A 736 0.08 -24.79 24.86
C SER A 736 0.53 -24.14 23.54
N LEU A 737 1.71 -23.52 23.55
CA LEU A 737 2.41 -23.04 22.36
C LEU A 737 3.84 -23.57 22.43
N ILE A 738 4.26 -24.36 21.46
CA ILE A 738 5.63 -24.83 21.34
C ILE A 738 6.34 -23.97 20.28
N GLY A 739 7.41 -23.28 20.68
CA GLY A 739 8.25 -22.49 19.76
C GLY A 739 7.83 -21.03 19.51
N VAL A 740 7.27 -20.33 20.50
CA VAL A 740 7.03 -18.87 20.39
C VAL A 740 8.36 -18.13 20.43
N VAL A 741 8.70 -17.37 19.38
CA VAL A 741 9.87 -16.49 19.36
C VAL A 741 9.42 -15.04 19.08
N ASN A 742 10.09 -14.12 19.78
CA ASN A 742 10.03 -12.65 19.81
C ASN A 742 9.02 -12.00 20.77
N GLY A 743 9.54 -11.65 21.95
CA GLY A 743 9.41 -10.29 22.47
C GLY A 743 10.61 -9.44 22.00
N SER A 744 10.43 -8.13 21.92
CA SER A 744 11.53 -7.16 21.91
C SER A 744 12.38 -7.34 23.19
N ALA A 745 13.67 -6.96 23.12
CA ALA A 745 14.59 -7.11 24.26
C ALA A 745 14.06 -6.39 25.50
N ILE A 746 13.64 -7.16 26.52
CA ILE A 746 13.36 -6.63 27.84
C ILE A 746 14.70 -6.12 28.39
N THR A 747 14.82 -4.81 28.61
CA THR A 747 15.98 -4.25 29.31
C THR A 747 16.05 -4.84 30.71
N SER A 748 17.28 -5.08 31.20
CA SER A 748 17.57 -5.73 32.49
C SER A 748 16.85 -5.13 33.70
N GLN A 749 16.31 -3.92 33.57
CA GLN A 749 15.58 -3.19 34.59
C GLN A 749 14.11 -3.64 34.74
N PHE A 750 13.49 -4.24 33.72
CA PHE A 750 12.09 -4.69 33.77
C PHE A 750 11.93 -6.14 34.26
N ALA A 751 13.00 -6.94 34.23
CA ALA A 751 12.98 -8.34 34.69
C ALA A 751 12.97 -8.46 36.23
N GLN A 752 13.27 -7.39 36.97
CA GLN A 752 13.37 -7.42 38.43
C GLN A 752 12.02 -7.25 39.15
N ASP A 753 10.99 -6.70 38.49
CA ASP A 753 9.78 -6.23 39.18
C ASP A 753 8.55 -7.15 39.02
N THR A 754 8.65 -8.33 38.39
CA THR A 754 7.45 -9.17 38.20
C THR A 754 7.75 -10.67 38.18
N VAL A 755 7.71 -11.29 39.35
CA VAL A 755 7.75 -12.76 39.49
C VAL A 755 6.37 -13.27 39.89
N SER A 756 5.65 -13.83 38.91
CA SER A 756 4.57 -14.80 39.14
C SER A 756 5.18 -16.22 39.06
N ASN A 757 4.81 -17.09 39.99
CA ASN A 757 5.39 -18.43 40.17
C ASN A 757 5.32 -19.32 38.92
N HIS A 758 4.38 -19.10 37.98
CA HIS A 758 4.30 -19.87 36.73
C HIS A 758 5.21 -19.34 35.60
N LEU A 759 5.58 -18.05 35.64
CA LEU A 759 6.56 -17.50 34.70
C LEU A 759 7.99 -17.87 35.08
N PHE A 760 8.26 -18.02 36.39
CA PHE A 760 9.57 -18.41 36.89
C PHE A 760 9.92 -19.86 36.51
N GLU A 761 8.98 -20.81 36.54
CA GLU A 761 9.19 -22.18 36.05
C GLU A 761 9.50 -22.22 34.54
N ALA A 762 8.80 -21.43 33.73
CA ALA A 762 9.06 -21.36 32.29
C ALA A 762 10.42 -20.69 31.97
N LEU A 763 10.78 -19.62 32.68
CA LEU A 763 12.05 -18.91 32.50
C LEU A 763 13.26 -19.68 33.04
N SER A 764 13.11 -20.41 34.15
CA SER A 764 14.21 -21.21 34.74
C SER A 764 14.53 -22.47 33.92
N ILE A 765 13.55 -23.04 33.22
CA ILE A 765 13.78 -24.07 32.20
C ILE A 765 14.52 -23.48 30.99
N TYR A 766 14.17 -22.26 30.55
CA TYR A 766 14.76 -21.62 29.37
C TYR A 766 16.22 -21.17 29.59
N PHE A 767 16.54 -20.57 30.74
CA PHE A 767 17.92 -20.20 31.08
C PHE A 767 18.83 -21.42 31.29
N SER A 768 18.27 -22.54 31.78
CA SER A 768 19.03 -23.77 31.99
C SER A 768 19.30 -24.53 30.69
N TYR A 769 18.41 -24.46 29.69
CA TYR A 769 18.60 -25.10 28.39
C TYR A 769 19.77 -24.49 27.60
N GLY A 770 19.92 -23.16 27.67
CA GLY A 770 21.05 -22.45 27.08
C GLY A 770 22.39 -22.73 27.77
N TYR A 771 22.39 -22.88 29.11
CA TYR A 771 23.62 -23.05 29.89
C TYR A 771 24.10 -24.52 30.01
N LEU A 772 23.19 -25.50 29.96
CA LEU A 772 23.53 -26.93 30.12
C LEU A 772 24.06 -27.58 28.83
N HIS A 773 23.66 -27.06 27.65
CA HIS A 773 24.17 -27.53 26.36
C HIS A 773 25.67 -27.24 26.17
N GLU A 774 26.21 -26.22 26.86
CA GLU A 774 27.62 -25.83 26.77
C GLU A 774 28.56 -26.67 27.67
N LYS A 775 28.08 -27.39 28.69
CA LYS A 775 28.96 -28.03 29.70
C LYS A 775 28.73 -29.53 30.01
N GLY A 776 27.73 -30.19 29.43
CA GLY A 776 27.64 -31.67 29.45
C GLY A 776 27.41 -32.34 30.82
N ASN A 777 26.88 -31.63 31.82
CA ASN A 777 26.60 -32.20 33.14
C ASN A 777 25.20 -32.84 33.24
N LYS A 778 25.09 -33.99 33.92
CA LYS A 778 23.85 -34.79 34.04
C LYS A 778 23.03 -34.58 35.32
N ARG A 779 23.44 -33.69 36.24
CA ARG A 779 22.68 -33.37 37.47
C ARG A 779 22.90 -31.92 37.91
N VAL A 780 21.85 -31.28 38.40
CA VAL A 780 21.88 -29.91 38.95
C VAL A 780 21.10 -29.88 40.27
N ASN A 781 21.72 -29.32 41.31
CA ASN A 781 21.08 -29.11 42.61
C ASN A 781 20.68 -27.64 42.76
N PHE A 782 19.43 -27.38 43.15
CA PHE A 782 18.94 -26.03 43.42
C PHE A 782 18.73 -25.84 44.92
N VAL A 783 19.21 -24.70 45.44
CA VAL A 783 19.03 -24.33 46.85
C VAL A 783 18.17 -23.06 46.92
N ASN A 784 17.03 -23.17 47.58
CA ASN A 784 16.23 -22.02 48.05
C ASN A 784 16.30 -22.00 49.59
N ALA A 785 16.22 -20.83 50.21
CA ALA A 785 16.35 -20.55 51.65
C ALA A 785 15.45 -21.36 52.59
N ARG A 786 14.57 -22.24 52.09
CA ARG A 786 13.83 -23.19 52.93
C ARG A 786 13.89 -24.65 52.52
N HIS A 787 14.15 -25.04 51.27
CA HIS A 787 14.14 -26.46 50.85
C HIS A 787 15.19 -26.73 49.76
N LEU A 788 15.76 -27.94 49.76
CA LEU A 788 16.74 -28.43 48.79
C LEU A 788 16.05 -29.44 47.85
N PHE A 789 16.08 -29.21 46.55
CA PHE A 789 15.48 -30.11 45.56
C PHE A 789 16.57 -30.60 44.58
N GLU A 790 16.69 -31.92 44.42
CA GLU A 790 17.54 -32.56 43.41
C GLU A 790 16.64 -32.96 42.22
N VAL A 791 16.93 -32.40 41.04
CA VAL A 791 16.25 -32.78 39.79
C VAL A 791 17.20 -33.62 38.96
N LYS A 792 16.78 -34.86 38.69
CA LYS A 792 17.51 -35.82 37.85
C LYS A 792 16.87 -35.84 36.47
N MET A 793 17.58 -35.41 35.44
CA MET A 793 17.10 -35.46 34.04
C MET A 793 17.72 -36.66 33.33
N ASP A 794 16.89 -37.64 32.94
CA ASP A 794 17.31 -38.72 32.06
C ASP A 794 17.09 -38.29 30.60
N MET A 795 18.18 -38.18 29.83
CA MET A 795 18.13 -37.81 28.41
C MET A 795 17.73 -39.02 27.54
N LEU A 796 16.58 -38.93 26.86
CA LEU A 796 16.23 -39.83 25.76
C LEU A 796 16.94 -39.36 24.49
N VAL A 797 18.13 -39.90 24.24
CA VAL A 797 18.74 -39.95 22.91
C VAL A 797 18.88 -41.42 22.57
N ASP A 798 18.06 -41.93 21.64
CA ASP A 798 18.46 -43.10 20.89
C ASP A 798 18.09 -42.98 19.41
N THR A 799 19.11 -42.67 18.63
CA THR A 799 19.18 -42.90 17.19
C THR A 799 19.60 -44.35 16.97
N LYS A 800 18.66 -45.26 16.70
CA LYS A 800 18.81 -46.43 15.80
C LYS A 800 17.61 -47.38 15.85
N THR A 801 16.84 -47.41 14.76
CA THR A 801 16.08 -48.60 14.38
C THR A 801 16.93 -49.45 13.43
N ARG A 802 17.31 -50.67 13.87
CA ARG A 802 17.49 -51.82 12.96
C ARG A 802 17.11 -53.13 13.68
N ILE A 803 16.03 -53.73 13.16
CA ILE A 803 15.71 -55.16 13.04
C ILE A 803 15.37 -55.92 14.34
N LYS A 804 14.07 -56.18 14.57
CA LYS A 804 13.42 -57.43 14.16
C LYS A 804 11.92 -57.25 14.02
#